data_AF-A0A9Q1QSA8-F1
#
_entry.id   AF-A0A9Q1QSA8-F1
#
_cell.length_a   1.000
_cell.length_b   1.000
_cell.length_c   1.000
_cell.angle_alpha   90.00
_cell.angle_beta   90.00
_cell.angle_gamma   90.00
#
_symmetry.space_group_name_H-M   'P 1'
#
loop_
_entity.id
_entity.type
_entity.pdbx_description
1 polymer ?
#
loop_
_entity_poly.entity_id
_entity_poly.type
_entity_poly.pdbx_seq_one_letter_code
_entity_poly.pdbx_strand_id
1 'polypeptide(L)'
;MASLEATLTAVRCKTDKHSAQSFWPRSSFLPTFSILGRTVGAYNKESNSGAVSVGPQATLTFDSPTSNSNKTKQRKHTVDPSAPDFLPIPSFEQCFPKSTKEYREVIHEESGHVLKIPFRRVHLSGDEPHFDTYDTSGPQNINPRIGLPKLRKDWVDRREKLGLPRNTQMFYAKRGMITEEMLFCAARENLDPEFVRSEVARGRAIIPSNKKHLELEPMIVGRNFLVKVNANIGNSAVVSSIEEEVHKLQWATMWGADTVMDLSTGRHIHETREWILRNSAVPVGTVPIYQALEKVNGVAEDLTWEIFRDTLIEQAEQGVDYFTIHAGVLLRYIPLTAKRMTGIVSRGGSIHAKWCLAYHKENFAYEHWDEILDICNQYDIALSIGDGLRPGSIYDANDTAQFAELLTQGELTRRAWEKDVQVMNEGPGHIPMHKIPENMQKQLEWCNEAPFYTLGPLTTDIAPGYDHITSAIGAANIGALGTALLCYVTPKEHLGLPNRDDVKAGVIAYKIAAHAADLAKCHPYAQAWDDALSKARFEFRWMDQFALSLDPMTAMSFHDETLPSEGSKVAHFCSMCGPKFCSMKITEDVRKYAEEHGYGSAEEAVQEGMEAMSAQFLAAKKTVSGEQHGEAGGEIYLPQSYVESLKRKHCLKLRSYVSPLEASVVCRLISMDFFPEVGQSFNPIFCVSGFSILANAHLSVRSEMANHSLYLLLLPRLCPMPFEPLSNARRHGLD
;
A
#
# COMPACT_ATOMS: atom_id res chain seq x y z
N MET A 1 16.69 -59.95 39.40
CA MET A 1 16.33 -61.40 39.43
C MET A 1 16.21 -61.88 37.97
N ALA A 2 15.95 -63.17 37.74
CA ALA A 2 15.95 -63.90 36.43
C ALA A 2 15.48 -63.10 35.19
N SER A 3 16.03 -63.22 33.95
CA SER A 3 16.81 -64.26 33.23
C SER A 3 16.01 -65.38 32.52
N LEU A 4 16.59 -65.89 31.41
CA LEU A 4 16.11 -66.84 30.36
C LEU A 4 15.50 -66.13 29.11
N GLU A 5 15.99 -66.20 27.86
CA GLU A 5 16.56 -67.27 26.98
C GLU A 5 15.50 -68.24 26.39
N ALA A 6 15.53 -68.72 25.13
CA ALA A 6 16.30 -68.45 23.88
C ALA A 6 15.38 -68.85 22.66
N THR A 7 15.71 -69.17 21.38
CA THR A 7 16.89 -69.57 20.56
C THR A 7 16.51 -69.28 19.08
N LEU A 8 17.23 -68.60 18.17
CA LEU A 8 18.57 -68.76 17.52
C LEU A 8 18.67 -69.80 16.37
N THR A 9 18.62 -69.37 15.09
CA THR A 9 19.36 -69.87 13.89
C THR A 9 18.88 -69.10 12.63
N ALA A 10 19.63 -68.58 11.65
CA ALA A 10 21.05 -68.54 11.22
C ALA A 10 21.43 -69.41 9.99
N VAL A 11 21.73 -68.74 8.86
CA VAL A 11 22.47 -69.29 7.68
C VAL A 11 23.49 -68.25 7.18
N ARG A 12 24.58 -68.72 6.55
CA ARG A 12 25.87 -68.02 6.28
C ARG A 12 26.47 -68.53 4.95
N CYS A 13 27.42 -67.90 4.24
CA CYS A 13 28.20 -66.65 4.40
C CYS A 13 28.81 -66.25 3.01
N LYS A 14 29.83 -65.37 3.02
CA LYS A 14 30.77 -64.99 1.92
C LYS A 14 30.26 -63.86 1.00
N THR A 15 30.96 -62.72 0.76
CA THR A 15 32.40 -62.37 0.64
C THR A 15 33.03 -62.91 -0.66
N ASP A 16 33.76 -62.12 -1.47
CA ASP A 16 35.04 -61.46 -1.15
C ASP A 16 35.30 -60.14 -1.93
N LYS A 17 36.47 -59.53 -1.69
CA LYS A 17 37.01 -58.35 -2.40
C LYS A 17 38.00 -58.78 -3.50
N HIS A 18 38.17 -57.99 -4.57
CA HIS A 18 39.51 -57.63 -5.10
C HIS A 18 39.44 -56.47 -6.12
N SER A 19 40.55 -56.16 -6.79
CA SER A 19 40.87 -54.83 -7.36
C SER A 19 41.55 -54.88 -8.73
N ALA A 20 41.49 -53.74 -9.45
CA ALA A 20 42.42 -53.24 -10.47
C ALA A 20 42.06 -53.34 -11.98
N GLN A 21 42.05 -52.15 -12.60
CA GLN A 21 42.65 -51.74 -13.89
C GLN A 21 42.23 -52.30 -15.28
N SER A 22 41.91 -51.33 -16.15
CA SER A 22 42.36 -51.13 -17.55
C SER A 22 41.75 -51.88 -18.77
N PHE A 23 41.25 -51.05 -19.69
CA PHE A 23 41.31 -51.13 -21.18
C PHE A 23 40.57 -52.21 -22.01
N TRP A 24 39.42 -51.81 -22.57
CA TRP A 24 39.07 -51.72 -24.02
C TRP A 24 39.41 -52.88 -24.99
N PRO A 25 38.45 -53.29 -25.86
CA PRO A 25 38.41 -52.66 -27.19
C PRO A 25 37.02 -52.36 -27.82
N ARG A 26 37.00 -51.28 -28.63
CA ARG A 26 36.32 -50.97 -29.92
C ARG A 26 35.07 -51.77 -30.36
N SER A 27 34.07 -51.19 -31.05
CA SER A 27 33.68 -49.80 -31.42
C SER A 27 32.25 -49.87 -32.06
N SER A 28 31.59 -48.90 -32.73
CA SER A 28 31.96 -47.62 -33.40
C SER A 28 30.71 -46.73 -33.67
N PHE A 29 30.88 -45.64 -34.44
CA PHE A 29 29.87 -44.80 -35.13
C PHE A 29 29.13 -43.68 -34.37
N LEU A 30 29.79 -42.51 -34.38
CA LEU A 30 29.24 -41.13 -34.41
C LEU A 30 30.10 -40.31 -35.40
N PRO A 31 29.60 -39.17 -35.92
CA PRO A 31 30.14 -37.85 -35.51
C PRO A 31 29.03 -36.81 -35.26
N THR A 32 28.89 -36.12 -34.11
CA THR A 32 29.73 -35.11 -33.39
C THR A 32 29.54 -33.64 -33.80
N PHE A 33 29.33 -32.78 -32.78
CA PHE A 33 29.35 -31.30 -32.83
C PHE A 33 30.75 -30.72 -33.11
N SER A 34 30.85 -29.47 -33.62
CA SER A 34 31.29 -28.32 -32.79
C SER A 34 31.54 -26.98 -33.52
N ILE A 35 31.18 -25.91 -32.81
CA ILE A 35 31.51 -24.47 -32.93
C ILE A 35 32.93 -24.13 -33.45
N LEU A 36 33.05 -23.19 -34.41
CA LEU A 36 33.78 -21.90 -34.29
C LEU A 36 33.57 -21.02 -35.56
N GLY A 37 33.80 -19.71 -35.48
CA GLY A 37 33.56 -18.76 -36.59
C GLY A 37 34.75 -17.84 -36.93
N ARG A 38 34.65 -17.04 -38.01
CA ARG A 38 35.67 -16.01 -38.35
C ARG A 38 35.16 -14.88 -39.27
N THR A 39 35.38 -13.65 -38.80
CA THR A 39 35.84 -12.43 -39.50
C THR A 39 35.42 -12.09 -40.95
N VAL A 40 34.75 -10.93 -41.07
CA VAL A 40 35.05 -9.79 -41.97
C VAL A 40 35.25 -10.03 -43.48
N GLY A 41 34.37 -9.41 -44.28
CA GLY A 41 34.59 -9.03 -45.68
C GLY A 41 33.63 -7.91 -46.07
N ALA A 42 34.07 -6.94 -46.87
CA ALA A 42 33.25 -5.81 -47.32
C ALA A 42 33.22 -5.72 -48.85
N TYR A 43 32.11 -5.22 -49.45
CA TYR A 43 32.09 -4.10 -50.41
C TYR A 43 30.67 -3.77 -50.94
N ASN A 44 30.29 -2.50 -50.81
CA ASN A 44 29.47 -1.64 -51.69
C ASN A 44 28.15 -2.08 -52.41
N LYS A 45 27.14 -1.22 -52.15
CA LYS A 45 26.31 -0.43 -53.09
C LYS A 45 24.85 -0.84 -53.44
N GLU A 46 23.95 0.06 -53.00
CA GLU A 46 22.88 0.72 -53.77
C GLU A 46 21.82 -0.09 -54.54
N SER A 47 20.60 -0.03 -54.03
CA SER A 47 19.47 0.56 -54.78
C SER A 47 18.39 1.07 -53.81
N ASN A 48 17.49 1.93 -54.26
CA ASN A 48 16.59 2.72 -53.41
C ASN A 48 15.18 2.85 -54.03
N SER A 49 14.14 2.45 -53.31
CA SER A 49 12.74 2.72 -53.65
C SER A 49 11.85 2.51 -52.42
N GLY A 50 11.20 3.58 -51.95
CA GLY A 50 10.30 3.52 -50.80
C GLY A 50 8.84 3.28 -51.17
N ALA A 51 8.07 2.76 -50.21
CA ALA A 51 6.61 2.80 -50.21
C ALA A 51 6.14 3.06 -48.77
N VAL A 52 5.22 4.01 -48.57
CA VAL A 52 4.65 4.33 -47.25
C VAL A 52 3.27 3.69 -47.14
N SER A 53 3.05 2.90 -46.09
CA SER A 53 1.73 2.43 -45.69
C SER A 53 1.56 2.59 -44.18
N VAL A 54 0.70 3.52 -43.77
CA VAL A 54 0.39 3.78 -42.36
C VAL A 54 -0.76 2.86 -41.92
N GLY A 55 -0.57 2.14 -40.82
CA GLY A 55 -1.61 1.38 -40.13
C GLY A 55 -1.34 1.37 -38.62
N PRO A 56 -2.33 1.68 -37.76
CA PRO A 56 -2.10 1.78 -36.32
C PRO A 56 -2.04 0.38 -35.69
N GLN A 57 -0.87 -0.01 -35.20
CA GLN A 57 -0.67 -1.27 -34.48
C GLN A 57 -0.38 -0.97 -32.99
N ALA A 58 -1.44 -0.98 -32.18
CA ALA A 58 -1.36 -0.70 -30.74
C ALA A 58 -0.43 -1.73 -30.05
N THR A 59 0.73 -1.27 -29.62
CA THR A 59 1.79 -2.08 -29.02
C THR A 59 2.33 -1.33 -27.81
N LEU A 60 2.40 -1.98 -26.64
CA LEU A 60 2.96 -1.39 -25.42
C LEU A 60 4.49 -1.35 -25.51
N THR A 61 5.03 -0.36 -26.21
CA THR A 61 6.47 -0.11 -26.30
C THR A 61 6.92 0.76 -25.13
N PHE A 62 7.56 0.13 -24.14
CA PHE A 62 8.47 0.86 -23.24
C PHE A 62 9.57 1.51 -24.08
N ASP A 63 9.71 2.83 -23.99
CA ASP A 63 10.71 3.55 -24.77
C ASP A 63 12.13 3.10 -24.42
N SER A 64 12.89 2.75 -25.45
CA SER A 64 14.32 2.49 -25.30
C SER A 64 15.05 3.83 -25.13
N PRO A 65 15.88 4.01 -24.08
CA PRO A 65 16.45 5.32 -23.77
C PRO A 65 17.32 5.85 -24.91
N THR A 66 16.96 7.04 -25.39
CA THR A 66 17.63 7.74 -26.51
C THR A 66 19.14 7.80 -26.33
N SER A 67 19.89 7.50 -27.38
CA SER A 67 21.33 7.27 -27.33
C SER A 67 22.18 8.55 -27.23
N ASN A 68 22.10 9.25 -26.09
CA ASN A 68 23.12 10.22 -25.71
C ASN A 68 24.38 9.49 -25.23
N SER A 69 25.47 9.62 -25.99
CA SER A 69 26.70 8.85 -25.82
C SER A 69 27.61 9.39 -24.72
N ASN A 70 27.17 9.27 -23.46
CA ASN A 70 28.03 9.40 -22.27
C ASN A 70 27.59 8.41 -21.18
N LYS A 71 27.65 7.10 -21.50
CA LYS A 71 27.49 6.04 -20.50
C LYS A 71 28.73 5.95 -19.62
N THR A 72 28.78 6.80 -18.59
CA THR A 72 29.65 6.58 -17.42
C THR A 72 29.41 5.15 -16.94
N LYS A 73 30.45 4.31 -16.91
CA LYS A 73 30.31 2.95 -16.39
C LYS A 73 30.00 3.04 -14.89
N GLN A 74 28.74 2.83 -14.52
CA GLN A 74 28.36 2.64 -13.11
C GLN A 74 29.28 1.57 -12.51
N ARG A 75 30.05 1.97 -11.50
CA ARG A 75 30.93 1.08 -10.77
C ARG A 75 30.03 0.19 -9.92
N LYS A 76 30.10 -1.12 -10.11
CA LYS A 76 29.22 -2.08 -9.40
C LYS A 76 29.39 -2.10 -7.89
N HIS A 77 30.48 -1.52 -7.39
CA HIS A 77 30.86 -1.47 -5.97
C HIS A 77 31.55 -0.12 -5.69
N THR A 78 31.43 0.35 -4.45
CA THR A 78 32.13 1.51 -3.91
C THR A 78 33.65 1.29 -4.01
N VAL A 79 34.39 2.34 -4.35
CA VAL A 79 35.88 2.26 -4.49
C VAL A 79 36.60 2.63 -3.20
N ASP A 80 36.05 3.59 -2.45
CA ASP A 80 36.55 4.01 -1.15
C ASP A 80 35.34 4.15 -0.21
N PRO A 81 35.13 3.23 0.75
CA PRO A 81 33.99 3.31 1.67
C PRO A 81 34.10 4.48 2.66
N SER A 82 35.26 5.12 2.79
CA SER A 82 35.44 6.34 3.59
C SER A 82 35.10 7.62 2.82
N ALA A 83 34.95 7.55 1.49
CA ALA A 83 34.62 8.69 0.65
C ALA A 83 33.69 8.37 -0.56
N PRO A 84 32.52 7.71 -0.39
CA PRO A 84 31.66 7.26 -1.50
C PRO A 84 31.19 8.40 -2.41
N ASP A 85 31.00 8.13 -3.71
CA ASP A 85 30.70 9.15 -4.73
C ASP A 85 29.19 9.41 -4.91
N PHE A 86 28.57 10.01 -3.89
CA PHE A 86 27.13 10.22 -3.82
C PHE A 86 26.57 11.10 -4.96
N LEU A 87 25.49 10.61 -5.59
CA LEU A 87 24.67 11.37 -6.54
C LEU A 87 23.43 11.93 -5.81
N PRO A 88 23.01 13.17 -6.09
CA PRO A 88 21.79 13.72 -5.51
C PRO A 88 20.54 13.04 -6.10
N ILE A 89 19.51 12.90 -5.28
CA ILE A 89 18.17 12.53 -5.72
C ILE A 89 17.47 13.71 -6.46
N PRO A 90 16.42 13.46 -7.27
CA PRO A 90 15.52 14.51 -7.73
C PRO A 90 14.97 15.34 -6.56
N SER A 91 14.82 16.65 -6.76
CA SER A 91 14.48 17.56 -5.65
C SER A 91 13.04 17.36 -5.14
N PHE A 92 12.77 17.87 -3.94
CA PHE A 92 11.44 17.84 -3.33
C PHE A 92 10.37 18.48 -4.24
N GLU A 93 10.71 19.60 -4.88
CA GLU A 93 9.83 20.34 -5.80
C GLU A 93 9.62 19.60 -7.13
N GLN A 94 10.58 18.78 -7.56
CA GLN A 94 10.45 17.89 -8.71
C GLN A 94 9.59 16.66 -8.41
N CYS A 95 9.56 16.18 -7.17
CA CYS A 95 8.71 15.08 -6.73
C CYS A 95 7.29 15.57 -6.41
N PHE A 96 7.17 16.73 -5.78
CA PHE A 96 5.95 17.31 -5.24
C PHE A 96 5.77 18.76 -5.73
N PRO A 97 5.42 18.97 -7.01
CA PRO A 97 5.04 20.29 -7.52
C PRO A 97 3.91 20.91 -6.68
N LYS A 98 3.89 22.25 -6.59
CA LYS A 98 2.98 23.04 -5.73
C LYS A 98 3.04 22.69 -4.23
N SER A 99 4.09 22.00 -3.76
CA SER A 99 4.28 21.71 -2.33
C SER A 99 5.48 22.44 -1.73
N THR A 100 5.40 22.79 -0.44
CA THR A 100 6.55 23.25 0.37
C THR A 100 6.73 22.34 1.59
N LYS A 101 7.98 22.24 2.09
CA LYS A 101 8.28 21.61 3.38
C LYS A 101 8.22 22.68 4.47
N GLU A 102 7.30 22.51 5.40
CA GLU A 102 6.98 23.45 6.49
C GLU A 102 7.31 22.82 7.86
N TYR A 103 7.33 23.65 8.91
CA TYR A 103 7.57 23.17 10.27
C TYR A 103 6.60 23.82 11.27
N ARG A 104 5.99 23.00 12.14
CA ARG A 104 5.22 23.47 13.30
C ARG A 104 6.15 23.53 14.51
N GLU A 105 6.31 24.72 15.08
CA GLU A 105 7.09 24.90 16.30
C GLU A 105 6.23 24.61 17.54
N VAL A 106 6.75 23.81 18.46
CA VAL A 106 6.17 23.56 19.80
C VAL A 106 7.28 23.62 20.86
N ILE A 107 6.93 23.93 22.10
CA ILE A 107 7.90 24.07 23.20
C ILE A 107 7.71 22.90 24.17
N HIS A 108 8.77 22.17 24.46
CA HIS A 108 8.77 21.13 25.49
C HIS A 108 8.94 21.77 26.88
N GLU A 109 7.84 21.94 27.61
CA GLU A 109 7.78 22.77 28.83
C GLU A 109 8.82 22.41 29.90
N GLU A 110 9.11 21.12 30.12
CA GLU A 110 10.08 20.66 31.13
C GLU A 110 11.53 21.08 30.82
N SER A 111 11.85 21.36 29.55
CA SER A 111 13.20 21.67 29.07
C SER A 111 13.37 23.05 28.44
N GLY A 112 12.28 23.68 27.99
CA GLY A 112 12.32 24.88 27.16
C GLY A 112 12.81 24.63 25.73
N HIS A 113 13.01 23.36 25.32
CA HIS A 113 13.45 23.03 23.97
C HIS A 113 12.34 23.36 22.95
N VAL A 114 12.68 24.13 21.92
CA VAL A 114 11.79 24.39 20.77
C VAL A 114 11.98 23.26 19.76
N LEU A 115 10.92 22.49 19.53
CA LEU A 115 10.89 21.38 18.59
C LEU A 115 10.26 21.85 17.27
N LYS A 116 10.83 21.45 16.13
CA LYS A 116 10.33 21.79 14.79
C LYS A 116 9.78 20.54 14.10
N ILE A 117 8.47 20.37 14.13
CA ILE A 117 7.82 19.17 13.58
C ILE A 117 7.55 19.39 12.08
N PRO A 118 8.11 18.57 11.19
CA PRO A 118 7.98 18.73 9.74
C PRO A 118 6.60 18.28 9.24
N PHE A 119 6.09 18.99 8.25
CA PHE A 119 4.96 18.58 7.43
C PHE A 119 5.11 19.13 6.01
N ARG A 120 4.38 18.59 5.04
CA ARG A 120 4.33 19.11 3.67
C ARG A 120 3.03 19.86 3.47
N ARG A 121 3.12 21.09 2.96
CA ARG A 121 1.98 21.92 2.61
C ARG A 121 1.76 21.92 1.11
N VAL A 122 0.59 21.50 0.66
CA VAL A 122 0.16 21.53 -0.75
C VAL A 122 -0.65 22.80 -1.00
N HIS A 123 -0.15 23.67 -1.89
CA HIS A 123 -0.76 24.97 -2.19
C HIS A 123 -1.79 24.81 -3.31
N LEU A 124 -3.08 24.89 -2.97
CA LEU A 124 -4.19 24.71 -3.90
C LEU A 124 -4.52 26.02 -4.67
N SER A 125 -5.46 25.94 -5.62
CA SER A 125 -5.95 27.07 -6.42
C SER A 125 -7.43 27.35 -6.17
N GLY A 126 -7.87 28.57 -6.51
CA GLY A 126 -9.16 29.11 -6.10
C GLY A 126 -9.11 29.65 -4.66
N ASP A 127 -10.27 29.73 -4.01
CA ASP A 127 -10.39 30.15 -2.60
C ASP A 127 -10.15 29.01 -1.60
N GLU A 128 -9.55 27.91 -2.05
CA GLU A 128 -9.28 26.73 -1.25
C GLU A 128 -8.14 26.97 -0.24
N PRO A 129 -8.26 26.49 1.01
CA PRO A 129 -7.12 26.44 1.91
C PRO A 129 -6.04 25.48 1.37
N HIS A 130 -4.81 25.68 1.80
CA HIS A 130 -3.75 24.70 1.59
C HIS A 130 -4.07 23.38 2.31
N PHE A 131 -3.54 22.27 1.79
CA PHE A 131 -3.67 20.96 2.43
C PHE A 131 -2.34 20.54 3.08
N ASP A 132 -2.34 20.36 4.39
CA ASP A 132 -1.16 19.93 5.14
C ASP A 132 -1.17 18.40 5.32
N THR A 133 -0.09 17.74 4.92
CA THR A 133 0.11 16.29 4.99
C THR A 133 1.37 15.93 5.77
N TYR A 134 1.35 14.75 6.40
CA TYR A 134 2.52 14.13 7.01
C TYR A 134 3.67 14.03 5.98
N ASP A 135 4.90 14.24 6.45
CA ASP A 135 6.11 14.25 5.62
C ASP A 135 7.26 13.52 6.31
N THR A 136 7.89 12.61 5.58
CA THR A 136 9.02 11.75 5.98
C THR A 136 10.33 12.13 5.29
N SER A 137 10.32 13.08 4.34
CA SER A 137 11.44 13.32 3.43
C SER A 137 12.75 13.77 4.10
N GLY A 138 12.68 14.23 5.36
CA GLY A 138 13.81 14.81 6.10
C GLY A 138 14.30 16.15 5.55
N PRO A 139 15.42 16.68 6.09
CA PRO A 139 16.06 17.89 5.59
C PRO A 139 16.61 17.72 4.17
N GLN A 140 16.26 18.64 3.27
CA GLN A 140 16.60 18.56 1.84
C GLN A 140 17.94 19.21 1.49
N ASN A 141 18.52 18.79 0.36
CA ASN A 141 19.74 19.36 -0.24
C ASN A 141 21.00 19.33 0.66
N ILE A 142 21.04 18.44 1.66
CA ILE A 142 22.22 18.21 2.50
C ILE A 142 23.24 17.32 1.77
N ASN A 143 24.52 17.67 1.83
CA ASN A 143 25.61 16.86 1.27
C ASN A 143 25.82 15.59 2.12
N PRO A 144 25.66 14.37 1.57
CA PRO A 144 25.74 13.16 2.39
C PRO A 144 27.11 12.89 3.04
N ARG A 145 28.16 13.56 2.57
CA ARG A 145 29.51 13.53 3.17
C ARG A 145 29.62 14.32 4.50
N ILE A 146 28.61 15.14 4.82
CA ILE A 146 28.53 15.93 6.07
C ILE A 146 27.61 15.22 7.09
N GLY A 147 26.56 14.56 6.60
CA GLY A 147 25.46 14.05 7.42
C GLY A 147 24.40 15.12 7.75
N LEU A 148 23.27 14.67 8.28
CA LEU A 148 22.14 15.53 8.68
C LEU A 148 22.42 16.31 9.98
N PRO A 149 21.69 17.41 10.23
CA PRO A 149 21.75 18.13 11.50
C PRO A 149 21.33 17.23 12.67
N LYS A 150 22.14 17.20 13.73
CA LYS A 150 21.94 16.39 14.94
C LYS A 150 20.89 16.99 15.89
N LEU A 151 19.67 17.16 15.39
CA LEU A 151 18.57 17.92 16.02
C LEU A 151 18.18 17.44 17.42
N ARG A 152 18.33 16.14 17.72
CA ARG A 152 17.99 15.56 19.03
C ARG A 152 19.06 15.77 20.10
N LYS A 153 20.24 16.31 19.75
CA LYS A 153 21.43 16.32 20.63
C LYS A 153 21.12 16.87 22.01
N ASP A 154 20.58 18.08 22.10
CA ASP A 154 20.45 18.77 23.38
C ASP A 154 19.39 18.11 24.29
N TRP A 155 18.43 17.37 23.70
CA TRP A 155 17.42 16.59 24.40
C TRP A 155 18.06 15.38 25.09
N VAL A 156 18.92 14.65 24.36
CA VAL A 156 19.70 13.52 24.89
C VAL A 156 20.72 14.01 25.93
N ASP A 157 21.51 15.03 25.59
CA ASP A 157 22.49 15.65 26.50
C ASP A 157 21.84 16.14 27.81
N ARG A 158 20.59 16.63 27.78
CA ARG A 158 19.82 17.00 28.97
C ARG A 158 19.49 15.79 29.81
N ARG A 159 18.94 14.72 29.21
CA ARG A 159 18.47 13.54 29.94
C ARG A 159 19.62 12.68 30.49
N GLU A 160 20.75 12.59 29.78
CA GLU A 160 21.94 11.91 30.32
C GLU A 160 22.50 12.61 31.57
N LYS A 161 22.44 13.96 31.63
CA LYS A 161 22.84 14.74 32.83
C LYS A 161 21.92 14.52 34.04
N LEU A 162 20.73 13.92 33.85
CA LEU A 162 19.84 13.51 34.96
C LEU A 162 20.25 12.17 35.58
N GLY A 163 21.19 11.41 34.99
CA GLY A 163 21.76 10.20 35.59
C GLY A 163 20.75 9.07 35.82
N LEU A 164 19.76 8.92 34.94
CA LEU A 164 18.66 7.96 35.09
C LEU A 164 19.09 6.52 34.74
N PRO A 165 18.52 5.49 35.40
CA PRO A 165 19.02 4.09 35.32
C PRO A 165 18.69 3.36 34.01
N ARG A 166 17.77 3.89 33.20
CA ARG A 166 17.34 3.38 31.89
C ARG A 166 17.10 4.58 30.98
N ASN A 167 17.40 4.44 29.69
CA ASN A 167 17.31 5.55 28.73
C ASN A 167 16.06 5.50 27.83
N THR A 168 15.14 4.54 28.05
CA THR A 168 14.09 4.21 27.08
C THR A 168 12.85 5.09 27.18
N GLN A 169 12.14 5.29 26.06
CA GLN A 169 10.86 6.02 26.05
C GLN A 169 9.80 5.32 26.91
N MET A 170 9.79 3.98 26.97
CA MET A 170 8.90 3.24 27.86
C MET A 170 9.21 3.48 29.35
N PHE A 171 10.48 3.57 29.74
CA PHE A 171 10.87 3.90 31.12
C PHE A 171 10.43 5.32 31.51
N TYR A 172 10.67 6.31 30.65
CA TYR A 172 10.21 7.68 30.89
C TYR A 172 8.68 7.74 30.97
N ALA A 173 7.99 7.09 30.02
CA ALA A 173 6.53 7.06 29.95
C ALA A 173 5.91 6.45 31.21
N LYS A 174 6.40 5.30 31.70
CA LYS A 174 5.92 4.65 32.93
C LYS A 174 6.14 5.48 34.20
N ARG A 175 7.08 6.43 34.18
CA ARG A 175 7.32 7.37 35.29
C ARG A 175 6.49 8.66 35.20
N GLY A 176 5.57 8.77 34.24
CA GLY A 176 4.76 9.96 34.02
C GLY A 176 5.50 11.09 33.31
N MET A 177 6.70 10.84 32.77
CA MET A 177 7.47 11.83 32.02
C MET A 177 7.03 11.83 30.57
N ILE A 178 6.67 13.00 30.06
CA ILE A 178 6.58 13.28 28.63
C ILE A 178 7.99 13.72 28.19
N THR A 179 8.46 13.21 27.05
CA THR A 179 9.78 13.57 26.49
C THR A 179 9.64 14.47 25.27
N GLU A 180 10.75 15.07 24.85
CA GLU A 180 10.83 15.78 23.58
C GLU A 180 10.36 14.91 22.39
N GLU A 181 10.72 13.62 22.34
CA GLU A 181 10.25 12.72 21.29
C GLU A 181 8.75 12.40 21.38
N MET A 182 8.18 12.26 22.59
CA MET A 182 6.73 12.07 22.76
C MET A 182 5.93 13.29 22.30
N LEU A 183 6.37 14.50 22.68
CA LEU A 183 5.76 15.75 22.22
C LEU A 183 5.90 15.94 20.71
N PHE A 184 7.06 15.59 20.14
CA PHE A 184 7.29 15.61 18.69
C PHE A 184 6.31 14.68 17.97
N CYS A 185 6.16 13.44 18.44
CA CYS A 185 5.23 12.46 17.86
C CYS A 185 3.76 12.92 17.99
N ALA A 186 3.36 13.39 19.16
CA ALA A 186 2.02 13.95 19.40
C ALA A 186 1.71 15.08 18.43
N ALA A 187 2.64 16.01 18.25
CA ALA A 187 2.51 17.11 17.30
C ALA A 187 2.64 16.68 15.82
N ARG A 188 3.23 15.52 15.49
CA ARG A 188 3.29 14.97 14.11
C ARG A 188 2.02 14.21 13.73
N GLU A 189 1.38 13.54 14.70
CA GLU A 189 0.07 12.85 14.55
C GLU A 189 -1.14 13.77 14.80
N ASN A 190 -0.90 15.00 15.29
CA ASN A 190 -1.92 15.94 15.76
C ASN A 190 -2.83 15.36 16.87
N LEU A 191 -2.20 14.67 17.83
CA LEU A 191 -2.79 14.07 19.02
C LEU A 191 -2.21 14.67 20.30
N ASP A 192 -2.76 14.26 21.45
CA ASP A 192 -2.35 14.74 22.76
C ASP A 192 -1.03 14.07 23.27
N PRO A 193 -0.09 14.82 23.89
CA PRO A 193 1.17 14.25 24.40
C PRO A 193 1.03 13.26 25.56
N GLU A 194 0.03 13.42 26.43
CA GLU A 194 -0.27 12.49 27.52
C GLU A 194 -0.92 11.21 26.96
N PHE A 195 -1.72 11.29 25.89
CA PHE A 195 -2.18 10.11 25.15
C PHE A 195 -1.01 9.32 24.54
N VAL A 196 -0.04 10.00 23.91
CA VAL A 196 1.19 9.38 23.41
C VAL A 196 1.97 8.71 24.54
N ARG A 197 2.20 9.40 25.66
CA ARG A 197 2.87 8.82 26.84
C ARG A 197 2.11 7.60 27.36
N SER A 198 0.78 7.65 27.42
CA SER A 198 -0.06 6.56 27.93
C SER A 198 0.07 5.29 27.09
N GLU A 199 -0.03 5.37 25.76
CA GLU A 199 0.10 4.21 24.86
C GLU A 199 1.53 3.62 24.86
N VAL A 200 2.57 4.46 25.00
CA VAL A 200 3.97 4.00 25.16
C VAL A 200 4.21 3.34 26.52
N ALA A 201 3.69 3.91 27.61
CA ALA A 201 3.86 3.36 28.96
C ALA A 201 3.29 1.94 29.12
N ARG A 202 2.19 1.66 28.42
CA ARG A 202 1.51 0.34 28.41
C ARG A 202 1.92 -0.57 27.24
N GLY A 203 2.93 -0.18 26.46
CA GLY A 203 3.51 -1.01 25.39
C GLY A 203 2.67 -1.17 24.13
N ARG A 204 1.58 -0.40 23.95
CA ARG A 204 0.73 -0.39 22.74
C ARG A 204 1.25 0.50 21.62
N ALA A 205 2.27 1.30 21.91
CA ALA A 205 3.01 2.08 20.95
C ALA A 205 4.50 2.11 21.31
N ILE A 206 5.35 2.34 20.31
CA ILE A 206 6.78 2.58 20.48
C ILE A 206 7.23 3.79 19.68
N ILE A 207 8.28 4.44 20.15
CA ILE A 207 9.01 5.52 19.46
C ILE A 207 10.45 5.01 19.34
N PRO A 208 10.82 4.35 18.22
CA PRO A 208 12.18 3.84 18.03
C PRO A 208 13.14 5.04 17.91
N SER A 209 13.97 5.28 18.93
CA SER A 209 14.69 6.55 19.07
C SER A 209 16.04 6.41 19.76
N ASN A 210 16.94 5.58 19.22
CA ASN A 210 18.24 5.32 19.84
C ASN A 210 18.97 6.65 20.10
N LYS A 211 19.46 6.85 21.32
CA LYS A 211 20.08 8.10 21.79
C LYS A 211 21.34 8.51 21.01
N LYS A 212 21.91 7.61 20.21
CA LYS A 212 23.04 7.88 19.30
C LYS A 212 22.59 8.38 17.91
N HIS A 213 21.35 8.11 17.51
CA HIS A 213 20.75 8.61 16.27
C HIS A 213 20.21 10.02 16.45
N LEU A 214 21.12 10.99 16.51
CA LEU A 214 20.78 12.38 16.81
C LEU A 214 20.17 13.12 15.61
N GLU A 215 20.28 12.54 14.42
CA GLU A 215 19.75 13.01 13.13
C GLU A 215 18.22 12.78 12.95
N LEU A 216 17.65 11.84 13.72
CA LEU A 216 16.26 11.39 13.62
C LEU A 216 15.22 12.51 13.87
N GLU A 217 14.22 12.62 13.00
CA GLU A 217 12.92 13.28 13.25
C GLU A 217 11.95 12.24 13.86
N PRO A 218 11.59 12.31 15.16
CA PRO A 218 10.80 11.25 15.82
C PRO A 218 9.46 10.91 15.15
N MET A 219 9.07 9.64 15.26
CA MET A 219 7.80 9.08 14.80
C MET A 219 7.32 7.98 15.75
N ILE A 220 6.03 7.67 15.72
CA ILE A 220 5.39 6.68 16.60
C ILE A 220 4.74 5.54 15.82
N VAL A 221 4.98 4.31 16.27
CA VAL A 221 4.39 3.08 15.74
C VAL A 221 3.45 2.50 16.79
N GLY A 222 2.14 2.51 16.52
CA GLY A 222 1.13 1.89 17.37
C GLY A 222 -0.25 1.90 16.70
N ARG A 223 -1.15 1.00 17.13
CA ARG A 223 -2.46 0.78 16.48
C ARG A 223 -3.37 2.02 16.44
N ASN A 224 -3.23 2.89 17.44
CA ASN A 224 -4.04 4.10 17.63
C ASN A 224 -3.52 5.35 16.89
N PHE A 225 -2.49 5.19 16.05
CA PHE A 225 -1.84 6.24 15.27
C PHE A 225 -2.03 5.96 13.77
N LEU A 226 -1.54 6.85 12.90
CA LEU A 226 -1.48 6.58 11.45
C LEU A 226 -0.68 5.30 11.18
N VAL A 227 -1.12 4.45 10.25
CA VAL A 227 -0.40 3.23 9.87
C VAL A 227 0.91 3.63 9.18
N LYS A 228 2.02 3.07 9.66
CA LYS A 228 3.37 3.40 9.18
C LYS A 228 3.86 2.37 8.15
N VAL A 229 4.80 2.77 7.31
CA VAL A 229 5.41 1.92 6.26
C VAL A 229 6.92 1.85 6.43
N ASN A 230 7.47 0.64 6.42
CA ASN A 230 8.91 0.41 6.37
C ASN A 230 9.38 0.07 4.95
N ALA A 231 10.49 0.66 4.51
CA ALA A 231 11.21 0.25 3.30
C ALA A 231 12.50 -0.51 3.63
N ASN A 232 12.64 -1.74 3.12
CA ASN A 232 13.90 -2.50 3.19
C ASN A 232 14.86 -2.06 2.09
N ILE A 233 16.06 -1.64 2.48
CA ILE A 233 17.22 -1.43 1.63
C ILE A 233 18.36 -2.37 2.08
N GLY A 234 19.57 -2.17 1.57
CA GLY A 234 20.75 -2.93 1.94
C GLY A 234 21.45 -3.58 0.74
N ASN A 235 22.78 -3.66 0.85
CA ASN A 235 23.64 -4.22 -0.18
C ASN A 235 23.67 -5.76 -0.15
N SER A 236 24.33 -6.37 -1.14
CA SER A 236 24.51 -7.83 -1.18
C SER A 236 25.92 -8.21 -1.60
N ALA A 237 26.28 -9.48 -1.43
CA ALA A 237 27.53 -10.03 -1.96
C ALA A 237 27.63 -10.01 -3.51
N VAL A 238 26.58 -9.62 -4.24
CA VAL A 238 26.48 -9.72 -5.71
C VAL A 238 26.32 -8.36 -6.40
N VAL A 239 25.53 -7.45 -5.81
CA VAL A 239 25.17 -6.13 -6.37
C VAL A 239 24.94 -5.06 -5.29
N SER A 240 24.90 -3.81 -5.75
CA SER A 240 24.77 -2.54 -5.00
C SER A 240 26.08 -2.01 -4.37
N SER A 241 26.04 -0.74 -3.99
CA SER A 241 27.14 0.04 -3.42
C SER A 241 26.62 1.04 -2.37
N ILE A 242 27.51 1.61 -1.55
CA ILE A 242 27.13 2.59 -0.51
C ILE A 242 26.43 3.81 -1.12
N GLU A 243 26.88 4.25 -2.29
CA GLU A 243 26.27 5.33 -3.06
C GLU A 243 24.80 5.01 -3.46
N GLU A 244 24.52 3.76 -3.84
CA GLU A 244 23.18 3.31 -4.21
C GLU A 244 22.28 3.08 -2.98
N GLU A 245 22.83 2.63 -1.84
CA GLU A 245 22.05 2.50 -0.60
C GLU A 245 21.65 3.85 0.00
N VAL A 246 22.54 4.84 0.05
CA VAL A 246 22.17 6.20 0.50
C VAL A 246 21.18 6.86 -0.46
N HIS A 247 21.30 6.65 -1.77
CA HIS A 247 20.26 7.08 -2.71
C HIS A 247 18.92 6.38 -2.44
N LYS A 248 18.90 5.07 -2.19
CA LYS A 248 17.65 4.34 -1.90
C LYS A 248 17.02 4.77 -0.57
N LEU A 249 17.81 5.07 0.47
CA LEU A 249 17.34 5.68 1.72
C LEU A 249 16.57 6.98 1.44
N GLN A 250 17.24 7.97 0.85
CA GLN A 250 16.67 9.30 0.59
C GLN A 250 15.48 9.24 -0.36
N TRP A 251 15.47 8.29 -1.29
CA TRP A 251 14.37 8.08 -2.22
C TRP A 251 13.16 7.40 -1.56
N ALA A 252 13.37 6.41 -0.68
CA ALA A 252 12.28 5.77 0.05
C ALA A 252 11.58 6.77 0.97
N THR A 253 12.33 7.58 1.72
CA THR A 253 11.78 8.59 2.64
C THR A 253 11.09 9.74 1.90
N MET A 254 11.60 10.15 0.72
CA MET A 254 10.93 11.11 -0.16
C MET A 254 9.52 10.65 -0.55
N TRP A 255 9.33 9.37 -0.91
CA TRP A 255 8.02 8.84 -1.33
C TRP A 255 7.11 8.37 -0.18
N GLY A 256 7.52 8.54 1.08
CA GLY A 256 6.67 8.35 2.25
C GLY A 256 7.10 7.26 3.24
N ALA A 257 8.24 6.58 3.05
CA ALA A 257 8.68 5.55 4.00
C ALA A 257 8.92 6.15 5.40
N ASP A 258 8.19 5.65 6.40
CA ASP A 258 8.20 6.17 7.77
C ASP A 258 9.32 5.57 8.62
N THR A 259 9.83 4.39 8.25
CA THR A 259 11.08 3.80 8.72
C THR A 259 11.84 3.16 7.55
N VAL A 260 13.13 2.88 7.74
CA VAL A 260 13.94 2.11 6.78
C VAL A 260 14.68 0.99 7.52
N MET A 261 14.92 -0.15 6.85
CA MET A 261 15.83 -1.19 7.36
C MET A 261 17.04 -1.37 6.45
N ASP A 262 18.23 -1.39 7.04
CA ASP A 262 19.43 -1.88 6.37
C ASP A 262 19.53 -3.41 6.54
N LEU A 263 19.26 -4.13 5.45
CA LEU A 263 19.37 -5.59 5.38
C LEU A 263 20.65 -6.05 4.64
N SER A 264 21.71 -5.22 4.65
CA SER A 264 22.98 -5.50 3.98
C SER A 264 23.60 -6.85 4.38
N THR A 265 24.05 -7.60 3.36
CA THR A 265 24.74 -8.90 3.51
C THR A 265 25.98 -9.04 2.61
N GLY A 266 26.46 -7.93 2.04
CA GLY A 266 27.68 -7.88 1.23
C GLY A 266 28.89 -7.48 2.05
N ARG A 267 29.81 -6.76 1.39
CA ARG A 267 30.96 -6.13 2.06
C ARG A 267 30.55 -4.80 2.68
N HIS A 268 31.42 -4.29 3.56
CA HIS A 268 31.31 -2.94 4.12
C HIS A 268 29.97 -2.67 4.83
N ILE A 269 29.42 -3.68 5.53
CA ILE A 269 28.12 -3.59 6.20
C ILE A 269 28.12 -2.46 7.26
N HIS A 270 29.20 -2.34 8.03
CA HIS A 270 29.36 -1.30 9.06
C HIS A 270 29.39 0.10 8.45
N GLU A 271 30.18 0.29 7.39
CA GLU A 271 30.37 1.56 6.71
C GLU A 271 29.13 1.97 5.92
N THR A 272 28.47 1.02 5.23
CA THR A 272 27.18 1.24 4.53
C THR A 272 26.14 1.78 5.50
N ARG A 273 26.02 1.14 6.67
CA ARG A 273 25.09 1.53 7.73
C ARG A 273 25.44 2.87 8.37
N GLU A 274 26.73 3.18 8.53
CA GLU A 274 27.14 4.51 9.04
C GLU A 274 26.68 5.62 8.09
N TRP A 275 26.91 5.46 6.78
CA TRP A 275 26.45 6.41 5.78
C TRP A 275 24.92 6.52 5.69
N ILE A 276 24.19 5.42 5.97
CA ILE A 276 22.73 5.43 6.10
C ILE A 276 22.30 6.22 7.34
N LEU A 277 22.78 5.86 8.53
CA LEU A 277 22.38 6.46 9.81
C LEU A 277 22.69 7.97 9.88
N ARG A 278 23.88 8.38 9.45
CA ARG A 278 24.26 9.81 9.42
C ARG A 278 23.47 10.62 8.40
N ASN A 279 22.69 9.98 7.52
CA ASN A 279 21.85 10.61 6.50
C ASN A 279 20.36 10.25 6.59
N SER A 280 19.91 9.62 7.68
CA SER A 280 18.51 9.27 7.89
C SER A 280 17.81 10.29 8.79
N ALA A 281 16.63 10.75 8.35
CA ALA A 281 15.70 11.49 9.20
C ALA A 281 14.63 10.58 9.83
N VAL A 282 14.59 9.29 9.44
CA VAL A 282 13.61 8.29 9.92
C VAL A 282 14.30 7.17 10.70
N PRO A 283 13.60 6.41 11.55
CA PRO A 283 14.22 5.32 12.29
C PRO A 283 14.82 4.26 11.36
N VAL A 284 16.03 3.81 11.70
CA VAL A 284 16.77 2.79 10.96
C VAL A 284 16.79 1.49 11.77
N GLY A 285 16.23 0.43 11.19
CA GLY A 285 16.28 -0.92 11.74
C GLY A 285 17.35 -1.80 11.09
N THR A 286 17.74 -2.87 11.76
CA THR A 286 18.62 -3.92 11.20
C THR A 286 18.18 -5.32 11.63
N VAL A 287 18.78 -6.34 11.01
CA VAL A 287 18.74 -7.72 11.47
C VAL A 287 20.17 -8.12 11.92
N PRO A 288 20.56 -7.95 13.20
CA PRO A 288 21.97 -8.03 13.63
C PRO A 288 22.65 -9.37 13.33
N ILE A 289 21.87 -10.46 13.25
CA ILE A 289 22.37 -11.81 12.94
C ILE A 289 22.99 -11.89 11.53
N TYR A 290 22.63 -11.01 10.59
CA TYR A 290 23.24 -10.96 9.26
C TYR A 290 24.71 -10.52 9.30
N GLN A 291 25.04 -9.51 10.10
CA GLN A 291 26.43 -9.08 10.26
C GLN A 291 27.22 -10.01 11.18
N ALA A 292 26.58 -10.56 12.23
CA ALA A 292 27.21 -11.59 13.06
C ALA A 292 27.61 -12.83 12.23
N LEU A 293 26.80 -13.20 11.22
CA LEU A 293 27.10 -14.27 10.27
C LEU A 293 28.25 -13.91 9.30
N GLU A 294 28.38 -12.65 8.90
CA GLU A 294 29.50 -12.18 8.07
C GLU A 294 30.82 -12.24 8.83
N LYS A 295 30.84 -11.84 10.11
CA LYS A 295 32.00 -11.97 11.02
C LYS A 295 32.50 -13.42 11.18
N VAL A 296 31.66 -14.42 10.91
CA VAL A 296 32.03 -15.85 10.88
C VAL A 296 32.04 -16.44 9.46
N ASN A 297 32.31 -15.61 8.46
CA ASN A 297 32.52 -16.00 7.05
C ASN A 297 31.34 -16.79 6.42
N GLY A 298 30.11 -16.59 6.91
CA GLY A 298 28.92 -17.31 6.45
C GLY A 298 28.69 -18.68 7.12
N VAL A 299 29.53 -19.10 8.07
CA VAL A 299 29.39 -20.36 8.79
C VAL A 299 28.44 -20.16 9.98
N ALA A 300 27.15 -20.46 9.78
CA ALA A 300 26.13 -20.31 10.83
C ALA A 300 26.45 -21.10 12.12
N GLU A 301 27.19 -22.20 12.01
CA GLU A 301 27.66 -23.03 13.11
C GLU A 301 28.75 -22.35 13.96
N ASP A 302 29.50 -21.39 13.42
CA ASP A 302 30.56 -20.70 14.16
C ASP A 302 30.03 -19.48 14.95
N LEU A 303 28.72 -19.21 14.87
CA LEU A 303 28.05 -18.18 15.67
C LEU A 303 28.05 -18.51 17.17
N THR A 304 28.30 -17.51 18.00
CA THR A 304 28.18 -17.59 19.47
C THR A 304 27.46 -16.37 20.04
N TRP A 305 27.09 -16.42 21.33
CA TRP A 305 26.52 -15.28 22.04
C TRP A 305 27.47 -14.08 21.99
N GLU A 306 28.77 -14.27 22.20
CA GLU A 306 29.77 -13.19 22.23
C GLU A 306 29.83 -12.42 20.90
N ILE A 307 29.86 -13.14 19.77
CA ILE A 307 29.89 -12.53 18.43
C ILE A 307 28.60 -11.76 18.15
N PHE A 308 27.46 -12.28 18.61
CA PHE A 308 26.17 -11.60 18.46
C PHE A 308 26.08 -10.36 19.38
N ARG A 309 26.42 -10.48 20.66
CA ARG A 309 26.51 -9.41 21.66
C ARG A 309 27.38 -8.26 21.19
N ASP A 310 28.59 -8.56 20.70
CA ASP A 310 29.53 -7.53 20.24
C ASP A 310 29.03 -6.85 18.96
N THR A 311 28.21 -7.54 18.15
CA THR A 311 27.50 -6.96 17.01
C THR A 311 26.31 -6.08 17.43
N LEU A 312 25.57 -6.46 18.48
CA LEU A 312 24.52 -5.61 19.06
C LEU A 312 25.11 -4.30 19.60
N ILE A 313 26.22 -4.36 20.35
CA ILE A 313 26.89 -3.17 20.90
C ILE A 313 27.45 -2.27 19.79
N GLU A 314 28.08 -2.85 18.76
CA GLU A 314 28.57 -2.11 17.59
C GLU A 314 27.45 -1.31 16.91
N GLN A 315 26.30 -1.96 16.64
CA GLN A 315 25.16 -1.32 15.99
C GLN A 315 24.43 -0.33 16.89
N ALA A 316 24.44 -0.56 18.20
CA ALA A 316 23.88 0.33 19.21
C ALA A 316 24.64 1.66 19.29
N GLU A 317 25.98 1.61 19.26
CA GLU A 317 26.85 2.81 19.27
C GLU A 317 26.71 3.65 17.99
N GLN A 318 26.49 3.02 16.82
CA GLN A 318 26.22 3.76 15.57
C GLN A 318 24.86 4.48 15.56
N GLY A 319 23.87 3.95 16.28
CA GLY A 319 22.52 4.53 16.36
C GLY A 319 21.40 3.75 15.68
N VAL A 320 21.50 2.42 15.52
CA VAL A 320 20.33 1.64 15.05
C VAL A 320 19.18 1.76 16.06
N ASP A 321 17.98 2.13 15.61
CA ASP A 321 16.82 2.41 16.47
C ASP A 321 16.04 1.15 16.87
N TYR A 322 16.07 0.11 16.03
CA TYR A 322 15.44 -1.16 16.35
C TYR A 322 16.16 -2.38 15.77
N PHE A 323 16.15 -3.48 16.53
CA PHE A 323 16.73 -4.75 16.13
C PHE A 323 15.66 -5.81 15.88
N THR A 324 15.69 -6.40 14.68
CA THR A 324 14.96 -7.63 14.37
C THR A 324 15.72 -8.84 14.92
N ILE A 325 15.24 -9.42 16.02
CA ILE A 325 15.88 -10.55 16.71
C ILE A 325 14.95 -11.77 16.71
N HIS A 326 15.45 -12.87 16.15
CA HIS A 326 14.70 -14.11 15.89
C HIS A 326 14.71 -15.06 17.12
N ALA A 327 14.50 -14.51 18.32
CA ALA A 327 14.49 -15.26 19.57
C ALA A 327 13.27 -16.20 19.71
N GLY A 328 12.24 -16.06 18.88
CA GLY A 328 11.09 -16.98 18.82
C GLY A 328 11.36 -18.32 18.11
N VAL A 329 12.48 -18.44 17.38
CA VAL A 329 12.85 -19.67 16.65
C VAL A 329 13.48 -20.68 17.60
N LEU A 330 12.64 -21.42 18.32
CA LEU A 330 13.09 -22.39 19.32
C LEU A 330 13.35 -23.77 18.72
N LEU A 331 14.35 -24.49 19.23
CA LEU A 331 14.79 -25.82 18.76
C LEU A 331 13.61 -26.79 18.61
N ARG A 332 12.70 -26.77 19.59
CA ARG A 332 11.48 -27.59 19.63
C ARG A 332 10.42 -27.24 18.57
N TYR A 333 10.48 -26.05 17.97
CA TYR A 333 9.55 -25.63 16.91
C TYR A 333 10.07 -25.97 15.51
N ILE A 334 11.39 -26.12 15.31
CA ILE A 334 11.99 -26.43 14.00
C ILE A 334 11.36 -27.70 13.36
N PRO A 335 11.14 -28.83 14.08
CA PRO A 335 10.50 -30.01 13.49
C PRO A 335 9.07 -29.82 13.00
N LEU A 336 8.35 -28.78 13.47
CA LEU A 336 6.99 -28.46 13.01
C LEU A 336 7.01 -28.03 11.53
N THR A 337 8.09 -27.36 11.10
CA THR A 337 8.27 -26.87 9.73
C THR A 337 8.52 -27.97 8.70
N ALA A 338 8.85 -29.20 9.14
CA ALA A 338 9.24 -30.31 8.25
C ALA A 338 8.09 -30.84 7.35
N LYS A 339 6.87 -30.32 7.48
CA LYS A 339 5.70 -30.64 6.65
C LYS A 339 5.22 -29.48 5.76
N ARG A 340 5.93 -28.35 5.78
CA ARG A 340 5.61 -27.16 5.00
C ARG A 340 5.92 -27.32 3.52
N MET A 341 5.28 -26.50 2.70
CA MET A 341 5.56 -26.37 1.27
C MET A 341 6.86 -25.60 1.03
N THR A 342 7.08 -24.48 1.74
CA THR A 342 8.29 -23.64 1.57
C THR A 342 9.20 -23.57 2.81
N GLY A 343 8.89 -24.35 3.85
CA GLY A 343 9.78 -24.53 5.01
C GLY A 343 9.96 -23.27 5.85
N ILE A 344 11.22 -22.83 5.99
CA ILE A 344 11.62 -21.63 6.74
C ILE A 344 12.13 -20.60 5.73
N VAL A 345 11.31 -19.59 5.42
CA VAL A 345 11.64 -18.53 4.45
C VAL A 345 12.26 -17.27 5.07
N SER A 346 12.21 -17.11 6.40
CA SER A 346 12.97 -16.04 7.05
C SER A 346 14.46 -16.34 6.97
N ARG A 347 15.25 -15.43 6.37
CA ARG A 347 16.71 -15.53 6.33
C ARG A 347 17.27 -15.65 7.75
N GLY A 348 16.87 -14.75 8.67
CA GLY A 348 17.29 -14.79 10.07
C GLY A 348 16.83 -16.06 10.77
N GLY A 349 15.58 -16.46 10.59
CA GLY A 349 15.05 -17.69 11.18
C GLY A 349 15.79 -18.95 10.73
N SER A 350 16.15 -19.03 9.44
CA SER A 350 16.93 -20.16 8.89
C SER A 350 18.35 -20.26 9.48
N ILE A 351 18.98 -19.13 9.80
CA ILE A 351 20.31 -19.08 10.44
C ILE A 351 20.25 -19.61 11.87
N HIS A 352 19.31 -19.11 12.69
CA HIS A 352 19.09 -19.62 14.04
C HIS A 352 18.70 -21.11 14.03
N ALA A 353 17.83 -21.53 13.11
CA ALA A 353 17.45 -22.94 12.98
C ALA A 353 18.63 -23.85 12.62
N LYS A 354 19.52 -23.42 11.70
CA LYS A 354 20.74 -24.15 11.34
C LYS A 354 21.68 -24.32 12.53
N TRP A 355 21.91 -23.26 13.30
CA TRP A 355 22.72 -23.30 14.53
C TRP A 355 22.11 -24.23 15.59
N CYS A 356 20.81 -24.12 15.85
CA CYS A 356 20.11 -24.95 16.84
C CYS A 356 20.18 -26.44 16.50
N LEU A 357 20.03 -26.79 15.21
CA LEU A 357 20.15 -28.18 14.74
C LEU A 357 21.60 -28.69 14.80
N ALA A 358 22.61 -27.85 14.50
CA ALA A 358 24.01 -28.25 14.53
C ALA A 358 24.52 -28.60 15.93
N TYR A 359 24.08 -27.85 16.95
CA TYR A 359 24.48 -28.08 18.35
C TYR A 359 23.47 -28.86 19.20
N HIS A 360 22.24 -29.05 18.69
CA HIS A 360 21.10 -29.56 19.46
C HIS A 360 20.88 -28.80 20.78
N LYS A 361 20.95 -27.47 20.71
CA LYS A 361 20.75 -26.52 21.82
C LYS A 361 19.56 -25.60 21.54
N GLU A 362 18.96 -25.07 22.61
CA GLU A 362 17.95 -24.02 22.50
C GLU A 362 18.59 -22.71 22.02
N ASN A 363 17.81 -21.87 21.34
CA ASN A 363 18.30 -20.69 20.63
C ASN A 363 19.01 -19.70 21.55
N PHE A 364 20.29 -19.40 21.29
CA PHE A 364 21.08 -18.51 22.14
C PHE A 364 20.48 -17.11 22.32
N ALA A 365 19.70 -16.59 21.35
CA ALA A 365 19.02 -15.31 21.49
C ALA A 365 17.78 -15.36 22.41
N TYR A 366 17.23 -16.55 22.66
CA TYR A 366 16.20 -16.79 23.68
C TYR A 366 16.82 -16.95 25.08
N GLU A 367 17.89 -17.76 25.16
CA GLU A 367 18.62 -18.02 26.42
C GLU A 367 19.25 -16.73 26.98
N HIS A 368 19.90 -15.92 26.13
CA HIS A 368 20.53 -14.65 26.49
C HIS A 368 19.61 -13.42 26.31
N TRP A 369 18.29 -13.60 26.16
CA TRP A 369 17.34 -12.49 25.96
C TRP A 369 17.46 -11.41 27.03
N ASP A 370 17.66 -11.80 28.29
CA ASP A 370 17.81 -10.88 29.41
C ASP A 370 19.06 -9.98 29.28
N GLU A 371 20.16 -10.46 28.70
CA GLU A 371 21.36 -9.64 28.43
C GLU A 371 21.15 -8.72 27.21
N ILE A 372 20.43 -9.19 26.18
CA ILE A 372 20.01 -8.36 25.03
C ILE A 372 19.19 -7.15 25.53
N LEU A 373 18.27 -7.38 26.48
CA LEU A 373 17.46 -6.33 27.09
C LEU A 373 18.28 -5.31 27.91
N ASP A 374 19.36 -5.74 28.56
CA ASP A 374 20.24 -4.83 29.29
C ASP A 374 21.06 -3.95 28.34
N ILE A 375 21.47 -4.47 27.17
CA ILE A 375 22.06 -3.67 26.09
C ILE A 375 21.03 -2.65 25.56
N CYS A 376 19.84 -3.10 25.15
CA CYS A 376 18.83 -2.21 24.54
C CYS A 376 18.43 -1.04 25.46
N ASN A 377 18.40 -1.28 26.79
CA ASN A 377 18.15 -0.27 27.81
C ASN A 377 19.15 0.90 27.84
N GLN A 378 20.42 0.65 27.53
CA GLN A 378 21.45 1.68 27.59
C GLN A 378 21.32 2.69 26.44
N TYR A 379 20.72 2.28 25.32
CA TYR A 379 20.70 3.05 24.07
C TYR A 379 19.30 3.52 23.63
N ASP A 380 18.21 2.98 24.20
CA ASP A 380 16.83 3.10 23.67
C ASP A 380 16.66 2.47 22.28
N ILE A 381 17.03 1.18 22.19
CA ILE A 381 16.78 0.37 21.00
C ILE A 381 15.48 -0.41 21.23
N ALA A 382 14.53 -0.29 20.29
CA ALA A 382 13.33 -1.10 20.31
C ALA A 382 13.62 -2.52 19.77
N LEU A 383 12.95 -3.52 20.33
CA LEU A 383 13.03 -4.89 19.83
C LEU A 383 11.88 -5.18 18.88
N SER A 384 12.23 -5.49 17.64
CA SER A 384 11.34 -6.10 16.67
C SER A 384 11.50 -7.61 16.82
N ILE A 385 10.57 -8.28 17.50
CA ILE A 385 10.70 -9.72 17.76
C ILE A 385 10.34 -10.46 16.48
N GLY A 386 11.34 -11.02 15.81
CA GLY A 386 11.25 -11.53 14.44
C GLY A 386 10.31 -12.72 14.27
N ASP A 387 9.76 -12.88 13.07
CA ASP A 387 8.89 -14.00 12.67
C ASP A 387 9.66 -15.06 11.86
N GLY A 388 10.63 -15.68 12.51
CA GLY A 388 11.53 -16.64 11.87
C GLY A 388 10.85 -17.87 11.28
N LEU A 389 9.66 -18.23 11.79
CA LEU A 389 8.80 -19.31 11.34
C LEU A 389 7.56 -18.79 10.58
N ARG A 390 7.61 -17.58 9.98
CA ARG A 390 6.52 -17.10 9.11
C ARG A 390 6.23 -18.03 7.91
N PRO A 391 4.99 -18.03 7.38
CA PRO A 391 4.65 -18.77 6.17
C PRO A 391 5.22 -18.07 4.92
N GLY A 392 5.83 -18.85 4.05
CA GLY A 392 6.32 -18.44 2.73
C GLY A 392 5.48 -18.98 1.57
N SER A 393 4.26 -19.43 1.85
CA SER A 393 3.26 -19.81 0.86
C SER A 393 1.87 -19.79 1.51
N ILE A 394 0.82 -19.66 0.69
CA ILE A 394 -0.58 -19.75 1.12
C ILE A 394 -0.92 -21.11 1.76
N TYR A 395 -0.18 -22.16 1.41
CA TYR A 395 -0.31 -23.50 1.99
C TYR A 395 0.16 -23.53 3.46
N ASP A 396 1.25 -22.83 3.79
CA ASP A 396 1.86 -22.81 5.12
C ASP A 396 1.20 -21.84 6.11
N ALA A 397 0.27 -21.00 5.62
CA ALA A 397 -0.41 -19.97 6.40
C ALA A 397 -1.15 -20.52 7.63
N ASN A 398 -0.98 -19.89 8.79
CA ASN A 398 -1.67 -20.20 10.06
C ASN A 398 -1.36 -21.63 10.59
N ASP A 399 -0.18 -22.17 10.29
CA ASP A 399 0.25 -23.48 10.79
C ASP A 399 0.72 -23.46 12.25
N THR A 400 1.03 -24.65 12.77
CA THR A 400 1.49 -24.82 14.16
C THR A 400 2.86 -24.18 14.41
N ALA A 401 3.74 -24.11 13.41
CA ALA A 401 5.08 -23.53 13.59
C ALA A 401 5.01 -22.00 13.75
N GLN A 402 4.21 -21.34 12.91
CA GLN A 402 3.96 -19.90 12.96
C GLN A 402 3.34 -19.50 14.32
N PHE A 403 2.28 -20.19 14.75
CA PHE A 403 1.59 -19.83 15.99
C PHE A 403 2.34 -20.25 17.25
N ALA A 404 3.20 -21.27 17.21
CA ALA A 404 4.11 -21.58 18.32
C ALA A 404 5.16 -20.47 18.53
N GLU A 405 5.69 -19.91 17.44
CA GLU A 405 6.57 -18.74 17.53
C GLU A 405 5.82 -17.50 18.04
N LEU A 406 4.63 -17.17 17.51
CA LEU A 406 3.83 -16.01 17.96
C LEU A 406 3.52 -16.05 19.47
N LEU A 407 3.23 -17.25 20.02
CA LEU A 407 3.00 -17.41 21.45
C LEU A 407 4.27 -17.13 22.28
N THR A 408 5.45 -17.51 21.77
CA THR A 408 6.76 -17.19 22.36
C THR A 408 7.14 -15.71 22.15
N GLN A 409 6.81 -15.09 21.02
CA GLN A 409 6.99 -13.64 20.82
C GLN A 409 6.29 -12.86 21.95
N GLY A 410 5.06 -13.24 22.33
CA GLY A 410 4.34 -12.64 23.45
C GLY A 410 4.99 -12.85 24.83
N GLU A 411 5.64 -14.01 25.08
CA GLU A 411 6.46 -14.24 26.28
C GLU A 411 7.63 -13.25 26.35
N LEU A 412 8.35 -13.14 25.23
CA LEU A 412 9.52 -12.27 25.09
C LEU A 412 9.16 -10.78 25.18
N THR A 413 7.99 -10.38 24.65
CA THR A 413 7.40 -9.04 24.83
C THR A 413 7.23 -8.70 26.31
N ARG A 414 6.64 -9.60 27.11
CA ARG A 414 6.43 -9.36 28.56
C ARG A 414 7.75 -9.23 29.33
N ARG A 415 8.70 -10.15 29.10
CA ARG A 415 10.07 -10.08 29.66
C ARG A 415 10.78 -8.77 29.30
N ALA A 416 10.60 -8.29 28.07
CA ALA A 416 11.16 -7.03 27.62
C ALA A 416 10.54 -5.82 28.34
N TRP A 417 9.22 -5.83 28.55
CA TRP A 417 8.51 -4.77 29.28
C TRP A 417 8.82 -4.73 30.77
N GLU A 418 9.16 -5.84 31.41
CA GLU A 418 9.70 -5.87 32.79
C GLU A 418 11.05 -5.13 32.89
N LYS A 419 11.82 -5.16 31.81
CA LYS A 419 13.05 -4.35 31.65
C LYS A 419 12.81 -2.99 30.96
N ASP A 420 11.57 -2.54 30.78
CA ASP A 420 11.21 -1.28 30.09
C ASP A 420 11.79 -1.12 28.66
N VAL A 421 12.11 -2.21 27.97
CA VAL A 421 12.53 -2.14 26.57
C VAL A 421 11.30 -2.01 25.69
N GLN A 422 11.37 -1.13 24.69
CA GLN A 422 10.31 -0.92 23.71
C GLN A 422 10.19 -2.15 22.79
N VAL A 423 8.98 -2.58 22.43
CA VAL A 423 8.74 -3.81 21.63
C VAL A 423 7.72 -3.58 20.52
N MET A 424 8.00 -4.15 19.35
CA MET A 424 6.99 -4.55 18.36
C MET A 424 7.20 -6.02 17.98
N ASN A 425 6.17 -6.69 17.48
CA ASN A 425 6.25 -8.08 17.03
C ASN A 425 6.16 -8.15 15.50
N GLU A 426 7.00 -8.97 14.88
CA GLU A 426 6.93 -9.21 13.43
C GLU A 426 5.86 -10.25 13.10
N GLY A 427 5.28 -10.12 11.91
CA GLY A 427 4.12 -10.86 11.46
C GLY A 427 4.10 -11.15 9.96
N PRO A 428 3.22 -12.08 9.56
CA PRO A 428 3.51 -13.07 8.51
C PRO A 428 3.63 -12.53 7.09
N GLY A 429 4.35 -13.31 6.28
CA GLY A 429 4.51 -13.11 4.84
C GLY A 429 3.28 -13.52 4.01
N HIS A 430 2.98 -14.81 3.87
CA HIS A 430 1.98 -15.29 2.91
C HIS A 430 0.71 -15.77 3.62
N ILE A 431 -0.40 -15.06 3.48
CA ILE A 431 -1.69 -15.33 4.17
C ILE A 431 -2.87 -15.06 3.23
N PRO A 432 -3.73 -16.05 2.90
CA PRO A 432 -4.93 -15.81 2.11
C PRO A 432 -5.94 -15.00 2.94
N MET A 433 -6.70 -14.11 2.31
CA MET A 433 -7.53 -13.11 3.02
C MET A 433 -8.42 -13.67 4.15
N HIS A 434 -9.00 -14.86 3.99
CA HIS A 434 -9.84 -15.51 5.01
C HIS A 434 -9.10 -15.90 6.30
N LYS A 435 -7.77 -16.01 6.27
CA LYS A 435 -6.89 -16.31 7.41
C LYS A 435 -6.32 -15.05 8.08
N ILE A 436 -6.43 -13.88 7.47
CA ILE A 436 -5.89 -12.61 8.01
C ILE A 436 -6.47 -12.27 9.40
N PRO A 437 -7.80 -12.38 9.66
CA PRO A 437 -8.37 -11.99 10.97
C PRO A 437 -7.83 -12.80 12.15
N GLU A 438 -7.56 -14.10 11.96
CA GLU A 438 -7.03 -14.97 13.02
C GLU A 438 -5.63 -14.54 13.47
N ASN A 439 -4.80 -14.02 12.55
CA ASN A 439 -3.46 -13.53 12.85
C ASN A 439 -3.52 -12.28 13.76
N MET A 440 -4.37 -11.31 13.41
CA MET A 440 -4.52 -10.09 14.23
C MET A 440 -5.14 -10.40 15.60
N GLN A 441 -6.15 -11.28 15.67
CA GLN A 441 -6.75 -11.68 16.95
C GLN A 441 -5.69 -12.30 17.88
N LYS A 442 -4.94 -13.30 17.40
CA LYS A 442 -3.95 -14.01 18.21
C LYS A 442 -2.80 -13.11 18.64
N GLN A 443 -2.35 -12.18 17.80
CA GLN A 443 -1.30 -11.25 18.21
C GLN A 443 -1.78 -10.27 19.28
N LEU A 444 -2.97 -9.67 19.13
CA LEU A 444 -3.54 -8.78 20.15
C LEU A 444 -3.69 -9.50 21.51
N GLU A 445 -4.15 -10.75 21.48
CA GLU A 445 -4.37 -11.60 22.65
C GLU A 445 -3.06 -12.06 23.31
N TRP A 446 -2.15 -12.66 22.55
CA TRP A 446 -0.96 -13.35 23.10
C TRP A 446 0.22 -12.40 23.33
N CYS A 447 0.31 -11.31 22.57
CA CYS A 447 1.34 -10.28 22.67
C CYS A 447 0.84 -8.99 23.36
N ASN A 448 -0.29 -9.05 24.07
CA ASN A 448 -0.80 -7.98 24.94
C ASN A 448 -1.00 -6.62 24.23
N GLU A 449 -1.55 -6.63 23.02
CA GLU A 449 -1.76 -5.44 22.17
C GLU A 449 -0.47 -4.66 21.78
N ALA A 450 0.71 -5.27 21.86
CA ALA A 450 1.94 -4.68 21.34
C ALA A 450 1.81 -4.29 19.84
N PRO A 451 2.53 -3.27 19.34
CA PRO A 451 2.54 -2.94 17.91
C PRO A 451 2.90 -4.16 17.05
N PHE A 452 2.10 -4.42 16.03
CA PHE A 452 2.35 -5.48 15.05
C PHE A 452 2.97 -4.91 13.78
N TYR A 453 3.91 -5.65 13.20
CA TYR A 453 4.71 -5.25 12.05
C TYR A 453 4.72 -6.37 10.99
N THR A 454 4.04 -6.20 9.85
CA THR A 454 3.77 -7.34 8.92
C THR A 454 4.43 -7.20 7.54
N LEU A 455 4.94 -8.32 7.00
CA LEU A 455 5.50 -8.39 5.64
C LEU A 455 4.39 -8.59 4.59
N GLY A 456 3.60 -7.56 4.36
CA GLY A 456 2.32 -7.66 3.66
C GLY A 456 1.18 -7.90 4.67
N PRO A 457 0.44 -9.03 4.61
CA PRO A 457 0.80 -10.27 3.92
C PRO A 457 0.43 -10.36 2.43
N LEU A 458 1.20 -11.13 1.66
CA LEU A 458 0.85 -11.60 0.31
C LEU A 458 -0.40 -12.49 0.35
N THR A 459 -1.40 -12.14 -0.44
CA THR A 459 -2.70 -12.83 -0.47
C THR A 459 -2.81 -13.97 -1.49
N THR A 460 -1.83 -14.09 -2.38
CA THR A 460 -1.71 -15.18 -3.38
C THR A 460 -0.27 -15.30 -3.88
N ASP A 461 0.18 -16.54 -4.14
CA ASP A 461 1.57 -16.86 -4.56
C ASP A 461 1.77 -16.81 -6.09
N ILE A 462 0.72 -16.53 -6.87
CA ILE A 462 0.68 -16.82 -8.32
C ILE A 462 1.18 -15.69 -9.24
N ALA A 463 1.63 -14.56 -8.68
CA ALA A 463 1.93 -13.35 -9.45
C ALA A 463 3.30 -12.69 -9.13
N PRO A 464 4.42 -13.45 -9.12
CA PRO A 464 5.76 -12.87 -8.95
C PRO A 464 6.02 -11.82 -10.04
N GLY A 465 6.64 -10.70 -9.67
CA GLY A 465 6.67 -9.47 -10.48
C GLY A 465 5.61 -8.44 -10.06
N TYR A 466 4.53 -8.90 -9.43
CA TYR A 466 3.39 -8.09 -8.96
C TYR A 466 3.11 -8.28 -7.47
N ASP A 467 4.07 -8.81 -6.70
CA ASP A 467 3.86 -9.12 -5.28
C ASP A 467 3.60 -7.88 -4.41
N HIS A 468 4.11 -6.71 -4.80
CA HIS A 468 3.70 -5.41 -4.24
C HIS A 468 2.18 -5.15 -4.31
N ILE A 469 1.46 -5.78 -5.24
CA ILE A 469 -0.01 -5.73 -5.36
C ILE A 469 -0.65 -6.89 -4.57
N THR A 470 -0.10 -8.12 -4.66
CA THR A 470 -0.64 -9.27 -3.91
C THR A 470 -0.55 -9.04 -2.40
N SER A 471 0.47 -8.30 -1.95
CA SER A 471 0.69 -7.90 -0.57
C SER A 471 -0.08 -6.66 -0.15
N ALA A 472 -0.25 -5.64 -1.00
CA ALA A 472 -1.00 -4.42 -0.66
C ALA A 472 -2.44 -4.73 -0.23
N ILE A 473 -3.07 -5.74 -0.84
CA ILE A 473 -4.40 -6.25 -0.46
C ILE A 473 -4.39 -6.76 1.00
N GLY A 474 -3.40 -7.59 1.37
CA GLY A 474 -3.32 -8.14 2.72
C GLY A 474 -2.85 -7.11 3.74
N ALA A 475 -1.95 -6.21 3.36
CA ALA A 475 -1.43 -5.12 4.16
C ALA A 475 -2.52 -4.12 4.55
N ALA A 476 -3.37 -3.71 3.59
CA ALA A 476 -4.54 -2.87 3.88
C ALA A 476 -5.52 -3.59 4.81
N ASN A 477 -5.82 -4.87 4.54
CA ASN A 477 -6.74 -5.66 5.36
C ASN A 477 -6.23 -5.85 6.81
N ILE A 478 -4.94 -6.13 7.02
CA ILE A 478 -4.39 -6.38 8.36
C ILE A 478 -4.09 -5.06 9.11
N GLY A 479 -3.72 -4.00 8.39
CA GLY A 479 -3.66 -2.63 8.91
C GLY A 479 -5.01 -2.16 9.43
N ALA A 480 -6.09 -2.35 8.67
CA ALA A 480 -7.45 -1.99 9.07
C ALA A 480 -7.93 -2.73 10.34
N LEU A 481 -7.46 -3.96 10.55
CA LEU A 481 -7.74 -4.72 11.77
C LEU A 481 -6.90 -4.26 12.97
N GLY A 482 -5.66 -3.81 12.76
CA GLY A 482 -4.85 -3.20 13.82
C GLY A 482 -3.34 -3.19 13.67
N THR A 483 -2.76 -3.65 12.56
CA THR A 483 -1.31 -3.60 12.34
C THR A 483 -0.80 -2.16 12.32
N ALA A 484 0.35 -1.90 12.97
CA ALA A 484 0.88 -0.56 13.20
C ALA A 484 1.96 -0.14 12.20
N LEU A 485 2.78 -1.11 11.74
CA LEU A 485 3.82 -0.91 10.74
C LEU A 485 3.66 -1.96 9.63
N LEU A 486 3.74 -1.54 8.37
CA LEU A 486 3.65 -2.42 7.21
C LEU A 486 5.03 -2.47 6.53
N CYS A 487 5.67 -3.64 6.54
CA CYS A 487 6.91 -3.84 5.79
C CYS A 487 6.57 -3.96 4.31
N TYR A 488 7.17 -3.09 3.49
CA TYR A 488 6.88 -3.07 2.07
C TYR A 488 7.32 -4.37 1.37
N VAL A 489 6.72 -4.61 0.21
CA VAL A 489 7.09 -5.67 -0.73
C VAL A 489 7.21 -5.00 -2.08
N THR A 490 8.28 -5.31 -2.83
CA THR A 490 8.60 -4.64 -4.08
C THR A 490 8.13 -5.48 -5.29
N PRO A 491 8.06 -4.90 -6.51
CA PRO A 491 7.85 -5.69 -7.72
C PRO A 491 8.86 -6.84 -7.92
N LYS A 492 10.05 -6.77 -7.30
CA LYS A 492 11.11 -7.78 -7.41
C LYS A 492 11.15 -8.80 -6.28
N GLU A 493 10.18 -8.82 -5.37
CA GLU A 493 10.09 -9.91 -4.40
C GLU A 493 10.07 -11.27 -5.14
N HIS A 494 10.71 -12.28 -4.55
CA HIS A 494 10.96 -13.60 -5.16
C HIS A 494 11.79 -13.60 -6.47
N LEU A 495 12.18 -12.44 -7.03
CA LEU A 495 12.87 -12.32 -8.32
C LEU A 495 14.27 -11.71 -8.25
N GLY A 496 14.54 -10.79 -7.31
CA GLY A 496 15.85 -10.16 -7.18
C GLY A 496 15.88 -8.96 -6.24
N LEU A 497 16.99 -8.22 -6.26
CA LEU A 497 17.14 -7.03 -5.41
C LEU A 497 16.48 -5.79 -6.05
N PRO A 498 15.73 -4.98 -5.27
CA PRO A 498 15.10 -3.77 -5.76
C PRO A 498 16.14 -2.69 -6.10
N ASN A 499 15.94 -2.06 -7.25
CA ASN A 499 16.59 -0.80 -7.61
C ASN A 499 15.71 0.37 -7.12
N ARG A 500 16.22 1.60 -7.29
CA ARG A 500 15.52 2.85 -6.95
C ARG A 500 14.04 2.92 -7.38
N ASP A 501 13.71 2.42 -8.57
CA ASP A 501 12.36 2.55 -9.14
C ASP A 501 11.41 1.47 -8.58
N ASP A 502 11.92 0.26 -8.31
CA ASP A 502 11.20 -0.78 -7.54
C ASP A 502 10.91 -0.31 -6.10
N VAL A 503 11.85 0.43 -5.48
CA VAL A 503 11.67 1.02 -4.15
C VAL A 503 10.49 2.01 -4.16
N LYS A 504 10.41 2.92 -5.15
CA LYS A 504 9.26 3.83 -5.29
C LYS A 504 7.95 3.06 -5.45
N ALA A 505 7.91 2.06 -6.32
CA ALA A 505 6.71 1.26 -6.55
C ALA A 505 6.22 0.56 -5.26
N GLY A 506 7.14 -0.02 -4.49
CA GLY A 506 6.82 -0.62 -3.18
C GLY A 506 6.31 0.40 -2.17
N VAL A 507 6.98 1.56 -2.02
CA VAL A 507 6.58 2.59 -1.05
C VAL A 507 5.21 3.18 -1.39
N ILE A 508 4.96 3.53 -2.65
CA ILE A 508 3.66 4.09 -3.07
C ILE A 508 2.53 3.07 -2.86
N ALA A 509 2.72 1.79 -3.24
CA ALA A 509 1.74 0.74 -3.00
C ALA A 509 1.40 0.58 -1.51
N TYR A 510 2.40 0.74 -0.63
CA TYR A 510 2.22 0.61 0.81
C TYR A 510 1.67 1.86 1.50
N LYS A 511 1.95 3.08 1.01
CA LYS A 511 1.25 4.28 1.51
C LYS A 511 -0.23 4.29 1.09
N ILE A 512 -0.56 3.73 -0.08
CA ILE A 512 -1.97 3.44 -0.44
C ILE A 512 -2.58 2.44 0.54
N ALA A 513 -1.90 1.33 0.85
CA ALA A 513 -2.40 0.32 1.78
C ALA A 513 -2.57 0.85 3.22
N ALA A 514 -1.61 1.63 3.71
CA ALA A 514 -1.65 2.29 5.02
C ALA A 514 -2.80 3.31 5.11
N HIS A 515 -2.93 4.19 4.12
CA HIS A 515 -4.01 5.19 4.10
C HIS A 515 -5.39 4.53 3.97
N ALA A 516 -5.53 3.49 3.15
CA ALA A 516 -6.77 2.70 3.07
C ALA A 516 -7.12 2.02 4.40
N ALA A 517 -6.11 1.56 5.15
CA ALA A 517 -6.31 1.05 6.51
C ALA A 517 -6.73 2.17 7.49
N ASP A 518 -6.16 3.37 7.42
CA ASP A 518 -6.55 4.51 8.26
C ASP A 518 -7.97 5.02 7.96
N LEU A 519 -8.39 5.03 6.69
CA LEU A 519 -9.79 5.25 6.30
C LEU A 519 -10.72 4.20 6.90
N ALA A 520 -10.36 2.91 6.81
CA ALA A 520 -11.14 1.80 7.35
C ALA A 520 -11.18 1.78 8.90
N LYS A 521 -10.13 2.29 9.56
CA LYS A 521 -10.08 2.58 11.01
C LYS A 521 -10.91 3.81 11.40
N CYS A 522 -11.37 4.60 10.43
CA CYS A 522 -11.92 5.94 10.63
C CYS A 522 -10.98 6.86 11.43
N HIS A 523 -9.68 6.80 11.14
CA HIS A 523 -8.68 7.65 11.79
C HIS A 523 -9.02 9.13 11.58
N PRO A 524 -8.93 9.99 12.63
CA PRO A 524 -9.12 11.42 12.49
C PRO A 524 -8.33 12.01 11.32
N TYR A 525 -8.99 12.90 10.57
CA TYR A 525 -8.46 13.65 9.43
C TYR A 525 -8.04 12.85 8.18
N ALA A 526 -8.02 11.51 8.19
CA ALA A 526 -7.61 10.71 7.03
C ALA A 526 -8.45 11.01 5.77
N GLN A 527 -9.78 10.98 5.88
CA GLN A 527 -10.70 11.22 4.75
C GLN A 527 -10.59 12.64 4.16
N ALA A 528 -10.07 13.62 4.92
CA ALA A 528 -9.92 14.98 4.41
C ALA A 528 -8.95 15.06 3.21
N TRP A 529 -8.03 14.09 3.06
CA TRP A 529 -7.16 13.99 1.90
C TRP A 529 -7.93 13.54 0.65
N ASP A 530 -8.72 12.46 0.76
CA ASP A 530 -9.57 11.94 -0.31
C ASP A 530 -10.63 12.97 -0.74
N ASP A 531 -11.23 13.67 0.23
CA ASP A 531 -12.24 14.71 -0.01
C ASP A 531 -11.63 15.91 -0.75
N ALA A 532 -10.44 16.38 -0.33
CA ALA A 532 -9.75 17.48 -1.01
C ALA A 532 -9.37 17.12 -2.46
N LEU A 533 -8.83 15.92 -2.68
CA LEU A 533 -8.45 15.44 -4.01
C LEU A 533 -9.69 15.20 -4.89
N SER A 534 -10.77 14.65 -4.32
CA SER A 534 -12.02 14.40 -5.03
C SER A 534 -12.77 15.68 -5.37
N LYS A 535 -12.70 16.71 -4.52
CA LYS A 535 -13.19 18.05 -4.81
C LYS A 535 -12.41 18.70 -5.96
N ALA A 536 -11.07 18.69 -5.91
CA ALA A 536 -10.23 19.18 -6.99
C ALA A 536 -10.50 18.45 -8.33
N ARG A 537 -10.77 17.14 -8.28
CA ARG A 537 -11.21 16.34 -9.44
C ARG A 537 -12.56 16.76 -10.00
N PHE A 538 -13.56 16.97 -9.15
CA PHE A 538 -14.91 17.38 -9.57
C PHE A 538 -14.94 18.79 -10.15
N GLU A 539 -14.11 19.69 -9.62
CA GLU A 539 -13.96 21.08 -10.04
C GLU A 539 -12.94 21.25 -11.19
N PHE A 540 -12.43 20.15 -11.75
CA PHE A 540 -11.45 20.11 -12.85
C PHE A 540 -10.16 20.92 -12.59
N ARG A 541 -9.78 21.10 -11.32
CA ARG A 541 -8.52 21.69 -10.88
C ARG A 541 -7.39 20.67 -11.02
N TRP A 542 -7.08 20.27 -12.26
CA TRP A 542 -6.15 19.17 -12.58
C TRP A 542 -4.80 19.30 -11.87
N MET A 543 -4.20 20.49 -11.86
CA MET A 543 -2.91 20.72 -11.19
C MET A 543 -2.98 20.60 -9.66
N ASP A 544 -4.15 20.82 -9.05
CA ASP A 544 -4.37 20.57 -7.62
C ASP A 544 -4.61 19.07 -7.37
N GLN A 545 -5.39 18.39 -8.22
CA GLN A 545 -5.59 16.95 -8.15
C GLN A 545 -4.27 16.17 -8.28
N PHE A 546 -3.36 16.62 -9.15
CA PHE A 546 -2.01 16.05 -9.27
C PHE A 546 -1.20 16.33 -7.99
N ALA A 547 -1.09 17.60 -7.57
CA ALA A 547 -0.29 17.99 -6.40
C ALA A 547 -0.76 17.37 -5.07
N LEU A 548 -2.06 17.07 -4.94
CA LEU A 548 -2.63 16.35 -3.81
C LEU A 548 -2.36 14.84 -3.84
N SER A 549 -1.97 14.25 -4.97
CA SER A 549 -1.76 12.79 -5.04
C SER A 549 -0.45 12.33 -4.40
N LEU A 550 -0.35 11.03 -4.09
CA LEU A 550 0.89 10.41 -3.57
C LEU A 550 2.07 10.49 -4.55
N ASP A 551 1.78 10.59 -5.86
CA ASP A 551 2.80 10.68 -6.92
C ASP A 551 2.36 11.67 -8.03
N PRO A 552 2.50 12.99 -7.78
CA PRO A 552 1.97 14.04 -8.66
C PRO A 552 2.46 13.97 -10.10
N MET A 553 3.75 13.62 -10.28
CA MET A 553 4.36 13.60 -11.61
C MET A 553 3.83 12.44 -12.47
N THR A 554 3.61 11.26 -11.89
CA THR A 554 3.01 10.12 -12.59
C THR A 554 1.52 10.38 -12.89
N ALA A 555 0.80 10.99 -11.96
CA ALA A 555 -0.60 11.37 -12.16
C ALA A 555 -0.76 12.40 -13.31
N MET A 556 0.16 13.36 -13.41
CA MET A 556 0.20 14.34 -14.49
C MET A 556 0.65 13.73 -15.82
N SER A 557 1.68 12.87 -15.84
CA SER A 557 2.18 12.28 -17.10
C SER A 557 1.14 11.38 -17.77
N PHE A 558 0.40 10.56 -17.01
CA PHE A 558 -0.64 9.69 -17.55
C PHE A 558 -1.84 10.46 -18.15
N HIS A 559 -2.10 11.69 -17.68
CA HIS A 559 -3.04 12.59 -18.33
C HIS A 559 -2.44 13.13 -19.65
N ASP A 560 -1.22 13.64 -19.57
CA ASP A 560 -0.55 14.35 -20.65
C ASP A 560 -0.11 13.46 -21.82
N GLU A 561 -0.01 12.13 -21.64
CA GLU A 561 0.12 11.14 -22.73
C GLU A 561 -0.98 11.28 -23.81
N THR A 562 -2.15 11.82 -23.44
CA THR A 562 -3.27 12.02 -24.38
C THR A 562 -3.73 13.47 -24.50
N LEU A 563 -3.51 14.31 -23.48
CA LEU A 563 -3.92 15.71 -23.45
C LEU A 563 -2.78 16.63 -22.92
N PRO A 564 -1.63 16.73 -23.61
CA PRO A 564 -0.42 17.38 -23.11
C PRO A 564 -0.48 18.92 -23.07
N SER A 565 -1.50 19.55 -23.63
CA SER A 565 -1.56 21.02 -23.74
C SER A 565 -1.96 21.68 -22.43
N GLU A 566 -1.39 22.85 -22.14
CA GLU A 566 -1.74 23.63 -20.94
C GLU A 566 -3.23 23.96 -20.83
N GLY A 567 -3.90 24.20 -21.96
CA GLY A 567 -5.35 24.39 -22.01
C GLY A 567 -6.16 23.16 -21.58
N SER A 568 -5.55 21.96 -21.58
CA SER A 568 -6.18 20.74 -21.06
C SER A 568 -6.15 20.68 -19.53
N LYS A 569 -5.19 21.37 -18.87
CA LYS A 569 -5.11 21.46 -17.39
C LYS A 569 -6.24 22.26 -16.75
N VAL A 570 -7.12 22.86 -17.56
CA VAL A 570 -8.36 23.54 -17.17
C VAL A 570 -9.58 23.02 -17.96
N ALA A 571 -9.46 21.86 -18.63
CA ALA A 571 -10.55 21.28 -19.39
C ALA A 571 -11.54 20.53 -18.49
N HIS A 572 -12.84 20.76 -18.70
CA HIS A 572 -13.92 20.08 -17.96
C HIS A 572 -14.18 18.64 -18.47
N PHE A 573 -13.12 17.93 -18.86
CA PHE A 573 -13.11 16.55 -19.32
C PHE A 573 -11.67 16.01 -19.40
N CYS A 574 -11.53 14.69 -19.53
CA CYS A 574 -10.30 14.05 -19.99
C CYS A 574 -10.57 13.17 -21.22
N SER A 575 -9.51 12.60 -21.80
CA SER A 575 -9.55 11.76 -23.01
C SER A 575 -10.47 10.54 -22.91
N MET A 576 -10.71 10.02 -21.70
CA MET A 576 -11.58 8.85 -21.46
C MET A 576 -13.03 9.05 -21.90
N CYS A 577 -13.58 10.26 -21.74
CA CYS A 577 -14.97 10.58 -22.10
C CYS A 577 -15.10 11.68 -23.16
N GLY A 578 -14.08 12.53 -23.29
CA GLY A 578 -14.14 13.73 -24.11
C GLY A 578 -15.16 14.78 -23.59
N PRO A 579 -15.29 15.92 -24.29
CA PRO A 579 -16.06 17.08 -23.81
C PRO A 579 -17.58 16.86 -23.72
N LYS A 580 -18.13 15.84 -24.37
CA LYS A 580 -19.60 15.62 -24.46
C LYS A 580 -20.16 14.57 -23.50
N PHE A 581 -19.30 13.75 -22.90
CA PHE A 581 -19.71 12.60 -22.07
C PHE A 581 -19.04 12.57 -20.70
N CYS A 582 -18.32 13.64 -20.30
CA CYS A 582 -17.78 13.73 -18.95
C CYS A 582 -18.93 13.88 -17.93
N SER A 583 -19.14 12.85 -17.12
CA SER A 583 -20.22 12.79 -16.12
C SER A 583 -20.15 13.92 -15.09
N MET A 584 -18.94 14.35 -14.71
CA MET A 584 -18.77 15.46 -13.76
C MET A 584 -19.20 16.80 -14.37
N LYS A 585 -18.90 17.06 -15.66
CA LYS A 585 -19.37 18.27 -16.36
C LYS A 585 -20.89 18.25 -16.57
N ILE A 586 -21.45 17.09 -16.93
CA ILE A 586 -22.92 16.93 -16.99
C ILE A 586 -23.55 17.19 -15.60
N THR A 587 -22.88 16.81 -14.51
CA THR A 587 -23.35 17.08 -13.14
C THR A 587 -23.23 18.56 -12.75
N GLU A 588 -22.16 19.24 -13.17
CA GLU A 588 -21.97 20.70 -13.03
C GLU A 588 -23.10 21.46 -13.76
N ASP A 589 -23.38 21.10 -15.01
CA ASP A 589 -24.45 21.72 -15.81
C ASP A 589 -25.84 21.47 -15.19
N VAL A 590 -26.09 20.28 -14.65
CA VAL A 590 -27.33 19.95 -13.91
C VAL A 590 -27.47 20.74 -12.60
N ARG A 591 -26.38 20.90 -11.83
CA ARG A 591 -26.40 21.74 -10.61
C ARG A 591 -26.68 23.19 -10.93
N LYS A 592 -26.00 23.74 -11.94
CA LYS A 592 -26.24 25.11 -12.41
C LYS A 592 -27.69 25.31 -12.87
N TYR A 593 -28.25 24.36 -13.64
CA TYR A 593 -29.66 24.42 -14.03
C TYR A 593 -30.59 24.45 -12.81
N ALA A 594 -30.33 23.62 -11.80
CA ALA A 594 -31.13 23.56 -10.56
C ALA A 594 -30.89 24.76 -9.62
N GLU A 595 -29.80 25.51 -9.75
CA GLU A 595 -29.59 26.80 -9.09
C GLU A 595 -30.38 27.92 -9.79
N GLU A 596 -30.47 27.90 -11.13
CA GLU A 596 -31.21 28.88 -11.92
C GLU A 596 -32.74 28.66 -11.91
N HIS A 597 -33.21 27.41 -11.83
CA HIS A 597 -34.63 27.02 -11.95
C HIS A 597 -35.19 26.35 -10.68
N GLY A 598 -34.35 26.02 -9.71
CA GLY A 598 -34.72 25.31 -8.48
C GLY A 598 -34.67 23.78 -8.59
N TYR A 599 -34.57 23.13 -7.44
CA TYR A 599 -34.67 21.67 -7.28
C TYR A 599 -36.14 21.23 -7.18
N GLY A 600 -36.93 21.55 -8.22
CA GLY A 600 -38.35 21.18 -8.30
C GLY A 600 -38.57 19.66 -8.37
N SER A 601 -39.84 19.24 -8.37
CA SER A 601 -40.19 17.84 -8.67
C SER A 601 -39.73 17.45 -10.08
N ALA A 602 -39.57 16.15 -10.31
CA ALA A 602 -39.18 15.64 -11.63
C ALA A 602 -40.22 16.00 -12.70
N GLU A 603 -41.50 16.08 -12.31
CA GLU A 603 -42.61 16.53 -13.13
C GLU A 603 -42.48 18.03 -13.51
N GLU A 604 -42.20 18.91 -12.55
CA GLU A 604 -42.04 20.35 -12.78
C GLU A 604 -40.84 20.65 -13.70
N ALA A 605 -39.66 20.08 -13.40
CA ALA A 605 -38.45 20.30 -14.19
C ALA A 605 -38.58 19.77 -15.63
N VAL A 606 -39.33 18.68 -15.85
CA VAL A 606 -39.65 18.17 -17.19
C VAL A 606 -40.65 19.08 -17.90
N GLN A 607 -41.68 19.58 -17.21
CA GLN A 607 -42.67 20.48 -17.81
C GLN A 607 -42.02 21.80 -18.27
N GLU A 608 -41.25 22.46 -17.41
CA GLU A 608 -40.54 23.69 -17.76
C GLU A 608 -39.52 23.47 -18.88
N GLY A 609 -38.76 22.37 -18.83
CA GLY A 609 -37.83 21.99 -19.91
C GLY A 609 -38.53 21.76 -21.25
N MET A 610 -39.72 21.14 -21.25
CA MET A 610 -40.53 20.95 -22.45
C MET A 610 -41.13 22.27 -22.97
N GLU A 611 -41.55 23.18 -22.09
CA GLU A 611 -42.03 24.50 -22.48
C GLU A 611 -40.89 25.38 -23.04
N ALA A 612 -39.72 25.38 -22.41
CA ALA A 612 -38.54 26.08 -22.89
C ALA A 612 -38.05 25.57 -24.26
N MET A 613 -38.00 24.25 -24.47
CA MET A 613 -37.68 23.66 -25.77
C MET A 613 -38.75 23.96 -26.83
N SER A 614 -40.03 23.97 -26.44
CA SER A 614 -41.13 24.37 -27.34
C SER A 614 -41.02 25.86 -27.72
N ALA A 615 -40.66 26.74 -26.79
CA ALA A 615 -40.41 28.14 -27.04
C ALA A 615 -39.20 28.36 -27.95
N GLN A 616 -38.09 27.64 -27.75
CA GLN A 616 -36.93 27.68 -28.65
C GLN A 616 -37.28 27.20 -30.06
N PHE A 617 -38.06 26.12 -30.20
CA PHE A 617 -38.52 25.63 -31.51
C PHE A 617 -39.44 26.63 -32.22
N LEU A 618 -40.33 27.29 -31.48
CA LEU A 618 -41.20 28.37 -32.02
C LEU A 618 -40.42 29.66 -32.33
N ALA A 619 -39.33 29.95 -31.61
CA ALA A 619 -38.43 31.06 -31.90
C ALA A 619 -37.57 30.78 -33.15
N ALA A 620 -37.06 29.56 -33.31
CA ALA A 620 -36.35 29.12 -34.52
C ALA A 620 -37.22 29.13 -35.78
N LYS A 621 -38.55 29.03 -35.64
CA LYS A 621 -39.49 29.30 -36.74
C LYS A 621 -39.63 30.79 -37.07
N LYS A 622 -39.42 31.70 -36.11
CA LYS A 622 -39.53 33.16 -36.33
C LYS A 622 -38.29 33.78 -36.98
N THR A 623 -37.14 33.11 -36.96
CA THR A 623 -35.97 33.49 -37.77
C THR A 623 -36.03 33.00 -39.21
N VAL A 624 -37.08 32.23 -39.60
CA VAL A 624 -37.27 31.71 -40.96
C VAL A 624 -38.66 32.07 -41.51
N SER A 625 -38.87 33.37 -41.71
CA SER A 625 -39.75 33.91 -42.77
C SER A 625 -38.83 34.69 -43.72
N GLY A 626 -38.62 34.27 -44.96
CA GLY A 626 -39.68 34.23 -45.97
C GLY A 626 -39.86 35.65 -46.51
N GLU A 627 -39.30 36.06 -47.66
CA GLU A 627 -38.80 35.26 -48.79
C GLU A 627 -37.51 35.87 -49.40
N GLN A 628 -36.48 35.06 -49.70
CA GLN A 628 -35.72 35.06 -50.97
C GLN A 628 -34.54 34.06 -50.94
N HIS A 629 -34.40 33.30 -52.02
CA HIS A 629 -33.23 32.50 -52.42
C HIS A 629 -32.49 31.64 -51.37
N GLY A 630 -33.07 30.48 -51.07
CA GLY A 630 -32.37 29.22 -51.37
C GLY A 630 -31.29 28.70 -50.42
N GLU A 631 -31.43 28.88 -49.10
CA GLU A 631 -30.65 28.11 -48.11
C GLU A 631 -31.55 27.54 -46.99
N ALA A 632 -31.06 26.52 -46.29
CA ALA A 632 -31.91 25.61 -45.50
C ALA A 632 -32.33 26.19 -44.13
N GLY A 633 -33.63 26.08 -43.80
CA GLY A 633 -34.16 26.49 -42.50
C GLY A 633 -35.32 25.63 -42.00
N GLY A 634 -35.38 25.42 -40.68
CA GLY A 634 -36.61 25.16 -39.94
C GLY A 634 -37.20 23.74 -39.92
N GLU A 635 -36.73 22.78 -40.73
CA GLU A 635 -37.28 21.41 -40.73
C GLU A 635 -36.32 20.36 -40.13
N ILE A 636 -36.88 19.44 -39.34
CA ILE A 636 -36.16 18.26 -38.86
C ILE A 636 -36.12 17.24 -40.00
N TYR A 637 -35.05 17.29 -40.80
CA TYR A 637 -34.72 16.27 -41.78
C TYR A 637 -34.35 14.94 -41.11
N LEU A 638 -35.36 14.20 -40.63
CA LEU A 638 -35.24 12.76 -40.46
C LEU A 638 -35.05 12.16 -41.87
N PRO A 639 -33.89 11.56 -42.20
CA PRO A 639 -33.70 10.96 -43.51
C PRO A 639 -34.76 9.87 -43.72
N GLN A 640 -35.27 9.76 -44.95
CA GLN A 640 -36.43 8.90 -45.26
C GLN A 640 -36.25 7.44 -44.77
N SER A 641 -35.01 6.93 -44.80
CA SER A 641 -34.61 5.64 -44.25
C SER A 641 -34.95 5.45 -42.76
N TYR A 642 -34.90 6.50 -41.94
CA TYR A 642 -35.29 6.48 -40.53
C TYR A 642 -36.79 6.29 -40.37
N VAL A 643 -37.59 7.05 -41.12
CA VAL A 643 -39.07 6.95 -41.15
C VAL A 643 -39.52 5.58 -41.67
N GLU A 644 -38.86 5.06 -42.71
CA GLU A 644 -39.09 3.70 -43.20
C GLU A 644 -38.65 2.62 -42.20
N SER A 645 -37.59 2.84 -41.41
CA SER A 645 -37.19 1.93 -40.33
C SER A 645 -38.25 1.85 -39.22
N LEU A 646 -38.90 2.98 -38.89
CA LEU A 646 -39.98 3.03 -37.91
C LEU A 646 -41.24 2.31 -38.44
N LYS A 647 -41.62 2.53 -39.70
CA LYS A 647 -42.71 1.80 -40.37
C LYS A 647 -42.44 0.29 -40.41
N ARG A 648 -41.22 -0.15 -40.74
CA ARG A 648 -40.81 -1.56 -40.68
C ARG A 648 -40.86 -2.14 -39.25
N LYS A 649 -40.36 -1.41 -38.25
CA LYS A 649 -40.35 -1.85 -36.84
C LYS A 649 -41.77 -2.02 -36.27
N HIS A 650 -42.71 -1.13 -36.59
CA HIS A 650 -44.11 -1.30 -36.18
C HIS A 650 -44.77 -2.51 -36.86
N CYS A 651 -44.58 -2.69 -38.16
CA CYS A 651 -45.16 -3.82 -38.89
C CYS A 651 -44.62 -5.19 -38.41
N LEU A 652 -43.36 -5.25 -38.00
CA LEU A 652 -42.77 -6.46 -37.40
C LEU A 652 -43.30 -6.75 -35.99
N LYS A 653 -43.54 -5.74 -35.15
CA LYS A 653 -44.00 -5.93 -33.75
C LYS A 653 -45.44 -6.45 -33.64
N LEU A 654 -46.28 -6.24 -34.66
CA LEU A 654 -47.65 -6.78 -34.73
C LEU A 654 -47.72 -8.23 -35.23
N ARG A 655 -46.64 -8.79 -35.79
CA ARG A 655 -46.60 -10.18 -36.28
C ARG A 655 -46.18 -11.23 -35.22
N SER A 656 -45.81 -10.81 -34.01
CA SER A 656 -45.30 -11.73 -32.97
C SER A 656 -46.32 -12.12 -31.89
N TYR A 657 -47.59 -11.69 -31.98
CA TYR A 657 -48.56 -11.85 -30.88
C TYR A 657 -49.98 -12.28 -31.28
N VAL A 658 -50.30 -12.51 -32.56
CA VAL A 658 -51.66 -12.89 -33.02
C VAL A 658 -51.57 -14.00 -34.07
N SER A 659 -52.57 -14.88 -34.12
CA SER A 659 -52.62 -16.03 -35.03
C SER A 659 -52.85 -15.62 -36.52
N PRO A 660 -52.52 -16.47 -37.50
CA PRO A 660 -52.55 -16.08 -38.93
C PRO A 660 -53.91 -15.69 -39.51
N LEU A 661 -55.03 -16.02 -38.85
CA LEU A 661 -56.38 -15.89 -39.42
C LEU A 661 -56.94 -14.46 -39.33
N GLU A 662 -56.62 -13.72 -38.27
CA GLU A 662 -57.23 -12.41 -37.98
C GLU A 662 -56.59 -11.26 -38.79
N ALA A 663 -55.30 -11.42 -39.14
CA ALA A 663 -54.56 -10.44 -39.94
C ALA A 663 -55.14 -10.19 -41.35
N SER A 664 -55.93 -11.12 -41.90
CA SER A 664 -56.54 -10.99 -43.23
C SER A 664 -57.72 -10.01 -43.27
N VAL A 665 -58.40 -9.80 -42.14
CA VAL A 665 -59.60 -8.95 -42.06
C VAL A 665 -59.21 -7.48 -41.91
N VAL A 666 -58.32 -7.16 -40.97
CA VAL A 666 -57.92 -5.77 -40.66
C VAL A 666 -57.23 -5.10 -41.85
N CYS A 667 -56.39 -5.81 -42.60
CA CYS A 667 -55.70 -5.25 -43.77
C CYS A 667 -56.61 -4.85 -44.93
N ARG A 668 -57.89 -5.27 -44.98
CA ARG A 668 -58.83 -4.83 -46.02
C ARG A 668 -59.52 -3.50 -45.73
N LEU A 669 -59.47 -3.01 -44.49
CA LEU A 669 -60.15 -1.78 -44.06
C LEU A 669 -59.27 -0.52 -44.17
N ILE A 670 -58.00 -0.66 -44.56
CA ILE A 670 -56.98 0.42 -44.56
C ILE A 670 -56.58 0.82 -45.99
N SER A 671 -57.38 0.46 -47.01
CA SER A 671 -56.98 0.62 -48.43
C SER A 671 -58.10 1.13 -49.36
N MET A 672 -58.99 1.97 -48.84
CA MET A 672 -59.97 2.71 -49.65
C MET A 672 -60.13 4.14 -49.13
N ASP A 673 -59.60 5.11 -49.88
CA ASP A 673 -59.79 6.55 -49.62
C ASP A 673 -61.15 7.03 -50.14
N PHE A 674 -61.90 7.81 -49.36
CA PHE A 674 -62.91 8.76 -49.86
C PHE A 674 -63.28 9.83 -48.81
N PHE A 675 -63.24 11.10 -49.24
CA PHE A 675 -63.90 12.29 -48.64
C PHE A 675 -65.01 12.74 -49.65
N PRO A 676 -65.99 13.64 -49.33
CA PRO A 676 -66.00 14.64 -48.25
C PRO A 676 -67.35 14.87 -47.51
N GLU A 677 -67.33 15.91 -46.65
CA GLU A 677 -68.41 16.90 -46.44
C GLU A 677 -69.51 16.75 -45.35
N VAL A 678 -70.00 17.92 -44.90
CA VAL A 678 -71.21 18.24 -44.09
C VAL A 678 -71.37 17.62 -42.68
N GLY A 679 -70.93 18.37 -41.66
CA GLY A 679 -71.87 19.14 -40.82
C GLY A 679 -72.56 18.53 -39.57
N GLN A 680 -72.81 19.45 -38.63
CA GLN A 680 -73.66 19.32 -37.42
C GLN A 680 -73.16 18.48 -36.23
N SER A 681 -73.76 18.80 -35.09
CA SER A 681 -73.41 18.38 -33.73
C SER A 681 -74.24 17.18 -33.26
N PHE A 682 -73.76 16.44 -32.27
CA PHE A 682 -74.52 16.18 -31.04
C PHE A 682 -73.58 15.74 -29.89
N ASN A 683 -74.07 15.82 -28.65
CA ASN A 683 -73.38 15.41 -27.43
C ASN A 683 -74.02 14.10 -26.88
N PRO A 684 -73.75 13.55 -25.67
CA PRO A 684 -73.37 12.14 -25.54
C PRO A 684 -74.44 11.26 -24.84
N ILE A 685 -74.01 10.06 -24.40
CA ILE A 685 -74.60 9.11 -23.41
C ILE A 685 -75.11 7.78 -24.01
N PHE A 686 -74.93 6.71 -23.22
CA PHE A 686 -75.20 5.26 -23.46
C PHE A 686 -74.22 4.54 -24.42
N CYS A 687 -73.86 3.27 -24.19
CA CYS A 687 -74.31 2.32 -23.15
C CYS A 687 -73.15 1.45 -22.59
N VAL A 688 -73.38 0.83 -21.43
CA VAL A 688 -72.43 -0.07 -20.74
C VAL A 688 -72.82 -1.53 -20.97
N SER A 689 -71.90 -2.35 -21.50
CA SER A 689 -71.65 -3.75 -21.07
C SER A 689 -70.72 -4.50 -22.06
N GLY A 690 -69.81 -5.33 -21.53
CA GLY A 690 -69.01 -6.28 -22.33
C GLY A 690 -67.56 -6.43 -21.87
N PHE A 691 -67.26 -7.51 -21.12
CA PHE A 691 -65.93 -8.08 -20.80
C PHE A 691 -64.89 -7.13 -20.15
N SER A 692 -64.37 -7.33 -18.95
CA SER A 692 -64.46 -8.48 -18.01
C SER A 692 -64.01 -9.83 -18.55
N ILE A 693 -62.71 -9.94 -18.85
CA ILE A 693 -61.82 -11.11 -18.73
C ILE A 693 -60.37 -10.59 -18.91
N LEU A 694 -59.34 -11.32 -18.45
CA LEU A 694 -57.90 -10.94 -18.49
C LEU A 694 -57.40 -9.84 -17.51
N ALA A 695 -57.99 -9.74 -16.32
CA ALA A 695 -57.41 -8.95 -15.20
C ALA A 695 -57.34 -9.74 -13.87
N ASN A 696 -57.13 -11.06 -13.93
CA ASN A 696 -57.08 -11.90 -12.73
C ASN A 696 -56.25 -13.19 -12.92
N ALA A 697 -55.04 -13.05 -13.47
CA ALA A 697 -54.13 -14.17 -13.73
C ALA A 697 -52.66 -13.77 -13.65
N HIS A 698 -52.13 -13.55 -12.43
CA HIS A 698 -50.76 -13.92 -12.01
C HIS A 698 -50.49 -13.55 -10.52
N LEU A 699 -51.33 -14.06 -9.59
CA LEU A 699 -51.07 -13.88 -8.15
C LEU A 699 -51.60 -15.04 -7.28
N SER A 700 -51.29 -16.29 -7.66
CA SER A 700 -51.21 -17.41 -6.70
C SER A 700 -50.51 -18.65 -7.29
N VAL A 701 -49.22 -18.80 -6.98
CA VAL A 701 -48.61 -20.11 -6.74
C VAL A 701 -47.83 -19.98 -5.44
N ARG A 702 -48.42 -20.48 -4.35
CA ARG A 702 -47.84 -20.55 -3.00
C ARG A 702 -47.97 -21.98 -2.49
N SER A 703 -46.86 -22.63 -2.18
CA SER A 703 -46.65 -23.44 -0.96
C SER A 703 -45.34 -24.26 -1.06
N GLU A 704 -44.82 -24.68 0.10
CA GLU A 704 -43.68 -25.61 0.29
C GLU A 704 -42.31 -25.09 -0.22
N MET A 705 -41.27 -24.84 0.60
CA MET A 705 -41.09 -24.86 2.08
C MET A 705 -40.24 -23.60 2.43
N ALA A 706 -40.41 -22.84 3.53
CA ALA A 706 -40.64 -23.15 4.94
C ALA A 706 -39.41 -23.67 5.72
N ASN A 707 -38.50 -22.78 6.16
CA ASN A 707 -38.38 -22.39 7.59
C ASN A 707 -37.17 -21.46 7.92
N HIS A 708 -37.31 -20.77 9.06
CA HIS A 708 -36.30 -19.97 9.80
C HIS A 708 -35.74 -18.67 9.17
N SER A 709 -35.44 -17.60 9.92
CA SER A 709 -35.98 -17.11 11.22
C SER A 709 -35.33 -15.75 11.56
N LEU A 710 -36.09 -14.64 11.69
CA LEU A 710 -36.04 -13.71 12.86
C LEU A 710 -37.09 -12.58 12.76
N TYR A 711 -37.15 -11.74 13.82
CA TYR A 711 -38.22 -10.80 14.12
C TYR A 711 -37.88 -9.33 13.89
N LEU A 712 -38.96 -8.55 13.70
CA LEU A 712 -39.13 -7.11 13.96
C LEU A 712 -38.13 -6.45 14.93
N LEU A 713 -37.67 -5.23 14.57
CA LEU A 713 -38.22 -3.99 15.15
C LEU A 713 -37.76 -2.72 14.40
N LEU A 714 -38.68 -1.76 14.27
CA LEU A 714 -38.44 -0.38 13.81
C LEU A 714 -38.62 0.58 14.99
N LEU A 715 -37.70 1.55 15.15
CA LEU A 715 -37.91 2.92 15.65
C LEU A 715 -36.55 3.66 15.66
N PRO A 716 -36.49 4.99 15.43
CA PRO A 716 -35.24 5.73 15.30
C PRO A 716 -34.63 6.13 16.67
N ARG A 717 -33.34 6.47 16.69
CA ARG A 717 -32.68 7.17 17.80
C ARG A 717 -32.08 8.50 17.34
N LEU A 718 -32.11 9.46 18.27
CA LEU A 718 -31.70 10.85 18.09
C LEU A 718 -30.19 11.04 18.35
N CYS A 719 -29.65 12.16 17.88
CA CYS A 719 -28.26 12.57 18.14
C CYS A 719 -27.99 12.80 19.64
N PRO A 720 -26.78 12.49 20.13
CA PRO A 720 -26.25 13.07 21.37
C PRO A 720 -25.63 14.46 21.11
N MET A 721 -25.94 15.42 21.97
CA MET A 721 -25.17 16.66 22.17
C MET A 721 -24.51 16.61 23.57
N PRO A 722 -23.39 17.32 23.81
CA PRO A 722 -22.58 17.13 25.01
C PRO A 722 -23.22 17.68 26.30
N PHE A 723 -22.80 17.14 27.44
CA PHE A 723 -23.16 17.60 28.78
C PHE A 723 -22.05 18.47 29.39
N GLU A 724 -22.40 19.69 29.83
CA GLU A 724 -21.60 20.46 30.79
C GLU A 724 -21.96 20.09 32.24
N PRO A 725 -20.98 20.01 33.16
CA PRO A 725 -21.24 19.85 34.60
C PRO A 725 -21.25 21.21 35.33
N LEU A 726 -22.43 21.71 35.69
CA LEU A 726 -22.58 22.83 36.63
C LEU A 726 -22.32 22.37 38.08
N SER A 727 -21.11 22.60 38.61
CA SER A 727 -20.81 22.41 40.04
C SER A 727 -20.85 23.74 40.81
N ASN A 728 -21.82 23.92 41.69
CA ASN A 728 -21.94 25.11 42.54
C ASN A 728 -21.56 24.79 44.01
N ALA A 729 -20.92 25.71 44.71
CA ALA A 729 -20.16 25.40 45.93
C ALA A 729 -20.99 25.35 47.22
N ARG A 730 -20.53 24.56 48.23
CA ARG A 730 -20.41 25.00 49.65
C ARG A 730 -19.82 23.95 50.64
N ARG A 731 -18.93 24.48 51.50
CA ARG A 731 -18.68 24.18 52.94
C ARG A 731 -17.93 22.90 53.39
N HIS A 732 -16.75 23.16 53.95
CA HIS A 732 -16.24 22.77 55.28
C HIS A 732 -16.70 21.46 55.96
N GLY A 733 -15.73 20.65 56.37
CA GLY A 733 -15.83 19.68 57.46
C GLY A 733 -14.44 19.14 57.85
N LEU A 734 -14.15 19.10 59.15
CA LEU A 734 -13.09 18.29 59.78
C LEU A 734 -13.57 16.82 59.86
N ASP A 735 -12.76 15.79 60.11
CA ASP A 735 -11.34 15.70 60.51
C ASP A 735 -10.53 14.80 59.55
#